data_AF-A0A267H8H8-F1
#
_entry.id   AF-A0A267H8H8-F1
#
_cell.length_a   1.000
_cell.length_b   1.000
_cell.length_c   1.000
_cell.angle_alpha   90.00
_cell.angle_beta   90.00
_cell.angle_gamma   90.00
#
_symmetry.space_group_name_H-M   'P 1'
#
loop_
_entity.id
_entity.type
_entity.pdbx_description
1 polymer ?
#
loop_
_entity_poly.entity_id
_entity_poly.type
_entity_poly.pdbx_seq_one_letter_code
_entity_poly.pdbx_strand_id
1 'polypeptide(L)'
;MQVKMSAAEKPIKLLGVNPHFRHNGFHHYTEQYDINTEHTGLVVRRGAPFRLDFRFNNDIDDYDLLTVHLAAEDYGAEHLKFQWKVKESPRKFLLDDTNSAPIQIFRVIQKADKRTVTVIFYSRVNAVVSKYNITGVSVWRSRNEYFSTEINFPIYLIFNPFHEDDLVYMTKEDERQEYVLQDEGRVYFGSSRKIGSRPWYFAQFENPVLSCALLLLAKSSLKWENWGDPVLVARTLSAMVNNVDDDGLLVGNWSGNYSGGVAPTEWKGSLRIIEEYFRTQTPVQFGQCWVFSGCMTSLARSLGIPCRSVTNFDSAHDTDANLTVDNYFDDSYMPITDRNSDSVWNFHVWNDLWMRRPDLAENGEFDGWQAIDATPQETSEDIYQTGPCSLNAIKRGLVNLQFDGKFVFAEVNACIKHWAIGKDGSRKEIFSDPRKVGQSISTKAVGSDERQDVTHQYKYNEGTPEEEEAFKCAESQLNVAACDRTNDAAKERYIRLSLNAPNTCLFGSNLDIGLEMSNQSKQVVQLQYTATVTIKKYNGHIMGTVKQEKDSLNIRAGATKTMKLSVAAEDYVKDCGTEEFGFEIVAVLTDADGRKQVSQSIIHVTRPDVLIELTGELKQNKDFRLNCSFMNPLPINLTGCAFSVDGPGLRGQLADYPVSDLAPGQTAKCSLTLNPARAGQRKFVVSFNSAELKGAYCEQPVVVVPDPGSENGGLLEADIRP
;
A
#
# COMPACT_ATOMS: atom_id res chain seq x y z
N MET A 1 26.30 -77.87 9.86
CA MET A 1 25.55 -76.65 10.22
C MET A 1 26.53 -75.49 10.32
N GLN A 2 26.77 -74.79 9.21
CA GLN A 2 27.49 -73.51 9.22
C GLN A 2 26.48 -72.42 9.54
N VAL A 3 26.63 -71.79 10.70
CA VAL A 3 25.93 -70.55 11.05
C VAL A 3 26.47 -69.48 10.10
N LYS A 4 25.66 -69.07 9.11
CA LYS A 4 25.90 -67.82 8.37
C LYS A 4 25.89 -66.69 9.39
N MET A 5 27.06 -66.16 9.71
CA MET A 5 27.17 -64.85 10.36
C MET A 5 26.40 -63.86 9.47
N SER A 6 25.37 -63.22 10.02
CA SER A 6 24.66 -62.15 9.34
C SER A 6 25.67 -61.06 8.98
N ALA A 7 25.62 -60.60 7.73
CA ALA A 7 26.31 -59.37 7.38
C ALA A 7 25.79 -58.28 8.32
N ALA A 8 26.68 -57.58 9.02
CA ALA A 8 26.30 -56.43 9.84
C ALA A 8 25.52 -55.45 8.94
N GLU A 9 24.22 -55.31 9.17
CA GLU A 9 23.39 -54.34 8.47
C GLU A 9 24.05 -52.97 8.68
N LYS A 10 24.38 -52.28 7.58
CA LYS A 10 24.91 -50.92 7.67
C LYS A 10 23.87 -50.06 8.39
N PRO A 11 24.25 -49.14 9.29
CA PRO A 11 23.27 -48.26 9.92
C PRO A 11 22.57 -47.39 8.86
N ILE A 12 21.24 -47.21 9.01
CA ILE A 12 20.46 -46.30 8.17
C ILE A 12 21.03 -44.88 8.31
N LYS A 13 21.12 -44.16 7.20
CA LYS A 13 21.52 -42.76 7.09
C LYS A 13 20.65 -42.07 6.06
N LEU A 14 20.27 -40.82 6.33
CA LEU A 14 19.67 -39.94 5.34
C LEU A 14 20.77 -39.44 4.39
N LEU A 15 20.59 -39.69 3.10
CA LEU A 15 21.47 -39.26 2.02
C LEU A 15 21.09 -37.89 1.46
N GLY A 16 19.81 -37.51 1.53
CA GLY A 16 19.33 -36.22 1.06
C GLY A 16 17.83 -36.09 1.14
N VAL A 17 17.38 -34.83 1.06
CA VAL A 17 15.98 -34.45 0.98
C VAL A 17 15.75 -33.78 -0.38
N ASN A 18 14.74 -34.21 -1.12
CA ASN A 18 14.28 -33.51 -2.31
C ASN A 18 12.96 -32.79 -1.98
N PRO A 19 12.97 -31.45 -1.87
CA PRO A 19 11.78 -30.69 -1.52
C PRO A 19 10.79 -30.49 -2.65
N HIS A 20 11.10 -30.94 -3.86
CA HIS A 20 10.24 -30.76 -5.04
C HIS A 20 9.84 -29.29 -5.27
N PHE A 21 10.79 -28.36 -5.16
CA PHE A 21 10.55 -26.90 -5.23
C PHE A 21 9.65 -26.49 -6.39
N ARG A 22 9.91 -26.99 -7.61
CA ARG A 22 9.07 -26.66 -8.78
C ARG A 22 7.64 -27.17 -8.66
N HIS A 23 7.48 -28.41 -8.22
CA HIS A 23 6.16 -29.03 -8.10
C HIS A 23 5.34 -28.35 -7.00
N ASN A 24 5.90 -28.23 -5.79
CA ASN A 24 5.21 -27.59 -4.68
C ASN A 24 4.97 -26.10 -4.99
N GLY A 25 5.95 -25.40 -5.56
CA GLY A 25 5.80 -24.00 -5.99
C GLY A 25 4.62 -23.82 -6.94
N PHE A 26 4.56 -24.63 -8.01
CA PHE A 26 3.47 -24.57 -9.00
C PHE A 26 2.08 -24.85 -8.39
N HIS A 27 1.95 -25.89 -7.56
CA HIS A 27 0.65 -26.25 -6.97
C HIS A 27 0.21 -25.32 -5.84
N HIS A 28 1.13 -24.59 -5.22
CA HIS A 28 0.83 -23.62 -4.18
C HIS A 28 0.82 -22.17 -4.68
N TYR A 29 1.07 -21.91 -5.97
CA TYR A 29 1.17 -20.54 -6.52
C TYR A 29 2.22 -19.71 -5.76
N THR A 30 3.40 -20.32 -5.55
CA THR A 30 4.53 -19.75 -4.80
C THR A 30 5.85 -19.88 -5.57
N GLU A 31 5.83 -20.25 -6.85
CA GLU A 31 7.01 -20.38 -7.71
C GLU A 31 7.80 -19.08 -7.90
N GLN A 32 7.17 -17.93 -7.63
CA GLN A 32 7.79 -16.61 -7.82
C GLN A 32 8.66 -16.18 -6.63
N TYR A 33 8.44 -16.72 -5.43
CA TYR A 33 9.20 -16.33 -4.24
C TYR A 33 10.68 -16.70 -4.40
N ASP A 34 11.59 -15.77 -4.13
CA ASP A 34 13.04 -15.99 -4.17
C ASP A 34 13.45 -17.16 -3.27
N ILE A 35 12.75 -17.32 -2.14
CA ILE A 35 12.95 -18.46 -1.23
C ILE A 35 12.83 -19.81 -1.96
N ASN A 36 11.84 -19.94 -2.86
CA ASN A 36 11.63 -21.13 -3.68
C ASN A 36 12.58 -21.18 -4.89
N THR A 37 12.81 -20.07 -5.60
CA THR A 37 13.63 -20.07 -6.83
C THR A 37 15.13 -20.24 -6.53
N GLU A 38 15.60 -19.73 -5.39
CA GLU A 38 16.98 -19.86 -4.91
C GLU A 38 17.19 -21.12 -4.06
N HIS A 39 16.15 -21.93 -3.88
CA HIS A 39 16.18 -23.17 -3.09
C HIS A 39 16.65 -22.99 -1.63
N THR A 40 16.34 -21.84 -1.01
CA THR A 40 16.74 -21.53 0.39
C THR A 40 15.70 -21.97 1.42
N GLY A 41 14.48 -22.27 0.98
CA GLY A 41 13.40 -22.82 1.79
C GLY A 41 12.18 -23.13 0.92
N LEU A 42 11.14 -23.72 1.49
CA LEU A 42 9.90 -24.00 0.76
C LEU A 42 8.77 -23.07 1.19
N VAL A 43 8.20 -22.28 0.27
CA VAL A 43 6.99 -21.48 0.53
C VAL A 43 5.76 -22.25 0.07
N VAL A 44 4.82 -22.51 0.98
CA VAL A 44 3.57 -23.23 0.74
C VAL A 44 2.39 -22.54 1.40
N ARG A 45 1.21 -22.67 0.81
CA ARG A 45 -0.04 -22.15 1.35
C ARG A 45 -0.75 -23.17 2.23
N ARG A 46 -1.35 -22.70 3.34
CA ARG A 46 -2.10 -23.55 4.27
C ARG A 46 -3.32 -24.22 3.63
N GLY A 47 -3.78 -25.34 4.18
CA GLY A 47 -4.92 -26.09 3.62
C GLY A 47 -4.62 -26.87 2.34
N ALA A 48 -3.41 -26.76 1.78
CA ALA A 48 -2.99 -27.53 0.61
C ALA A 48 -1.86 -28.51 0.97
N PRO A 49 -1.87 -29.76 0.45
CA PRO A 49 -0.83 -30.72 0.72
C PRO A 49 0.43 -30.47 -0.12
N PHE A 50 1.61 -30.65 0.48
CA PHE A 50 2.91 -30.54 -0.19
C PHE A 50 3.77 -31.77 0.08
N ARG A 51 4.81 -32.02 -0.73
CA ARG A 51 5.61 -33.25 -0.63
C ARG A 51 7.11 -33.04 -0.56
N LEU A 52 7.79 -33.88 0.22
CA LEU A 52 9.26 -33.99 0.25
C LEU A 52 9.64 -35.48 0.07
N ASP A 53 10.72 -35.76 -0.66
CA ASP A 53 11.34 -37.09 -0.63
C ASP A 53 12.51 -37.13 0.33
N PHE A 54 12.57 -38.17 1.15
CA PHE A 54 13.69 -38.50 2.00
C PHE A 54 14.38 -39.75 1.43
N ARG A 55 15.64 -39.60 1.03
CA ARG A 55 16.43 -40.69 0.46
C ARG A 55 17.40 -41.23 1.50
N PHE A 56 17.41 -42.54 1.72
CA PHE A 56 18.24 -43.23 2.68
C PHE A 56 19.30 -44.11 1.98
N ASN A 57 20.34 -44.50 2.72
CA ASN A 57 21.41 -45.37 2.23
C ASN A 57 21.03 -46.86 2.20
N ASN A 58 19.95 -47.24 2.88
CA ASN A 58 19.43 -48.59 3.02
C ASN A 58 17.92 -48.59 2.82
N ASP A 59 17.38 -49.78 2.61
CA ASP A 59 15.95 -50.00 2.42
C ASP A 59 15.20 -49.67 3.72
N ILE A 60 14.11 -48.92 3.59
CA ILE A 60 13.11 -48.70 4.63
C ILE A 60 12.10 -49.86 4.52
N ASP A 61 11.74 -50.49 5.63
CA ASP A 61 10.75 -51.58 5.63
C ASP A 61 9.33 -51.00 5.50
N ASP A 62 8.39 -51.77 4.95
CA ASP A 62 6.97 -51.40 4.88
C ASP A 62 6.34 -51.23 6.28
N TYR A 63 6.97 -51.80 7.32
CA TYR A 63 6.56 -51.66 8.72
C TYR A 63 7.29 -50.55 9.49
N ASP A 64 8.26 -49.87 8.87
CA ASP A 64 8.97 -48.76 9.50
C ASP A 64 8.08 -47.49 9.46
N LEU A 65 8.04 -46.74 10.56
CA LEU A 65 7.27 -45.49 10.67
C LEU A 65 8.18 -44.27 10.70
N LEU A 66 7.85 -43.22 9.95
CA LEU A 66 8.58 -41.97 9.99
C LEU A 66 8.06 -41.04 11.09
N THR A 67 8.97 -40.28 11.69
CA THR A 67 8.67 -39.11 12.52
C THR A 67 9.51 -37.93 12.02
N VAL A 68 8.86 -36.79 11.84
CA VAL A 68 9.50 -35.54 11.42
C VAL A 68 9.51 -34.58 12.61
N HIS A 69 10.68 -34.04 12.95
CA HIS A 69 10.82 -33.02 13.98
C HIS A 69 10.60 -31.65 13.35
N LEU A 70 9.66 -30.89 13.88
CA LEU A 70 9.28 -29.58 13.40
C LEU A 70 9.54 -28.56 14.51
N ALA A 71 10.07 -27.39 14.15
CA ALA A 71 10.13 -26.24 15.03
C ALA A 71 9.54 -25.02 14.34
N ALA A 72 8.94 -24.11 15.10
CA ALA A 72 8.67 -22.75 14.62
C ALA A 72 9.95 -21.91 14.76
N GLU A 73 10.14 -20.95 13.86
CA GLU A 73 11.16 -19.91 14.05
C GLU A 73 10.83 -19.09 15.30
N ASP A 74 11.83 -18.85 16.14
CA ASP A 74 11.64 -18.09 17.38
C ASP A 74 11.88 -16.58 17.22
N TYR A 75 12.46 -16.15 16.09
CA TYR A 75 12.81 -14.76 15.78
C TYR A 75 13.63 -14.07 16.90
N GLY A 76 14.38 -14.85 17.68
CA GLY A 76 15.13 -14.36 18.84
C GLY A 76 14.30 -14.16 20.11
N ALA A 77 13.02 -14.56 20.13
CA ALA A 77 12.11 -14.41 21.26
C ALA A 77 11.76 -15.76 21.91
N GLU A 78 12.04 -15.92 23.20
CA GLU A 78 11.86 -17.22 23.88
C GLU A 78 10.41 -17.72 23.91
N HIS A 79 9.44 -16.80 23.96
CA HIS A 79 8.02 -17.14 23.97
C HIS A 79 7.51 -17.70 22.63
N LEU A 80 8.32 -17.63 21.57
CA LEU A 80 8.04 -18.19 20.24
C LEU A 80 8.74 -19.54 19.98
N LYS A 81 9.40 -20.13 21.00
CA LYS A 81 10.08 -21.42 20.87
C LYS A 81 9.08 -22.57 20.94
N PHE A 82 8.62 -23.03 19.78
CA PHE A 82 7.73 -24.18 19.66
C PHE A 82 8.38 -25.34 18.90
N GLN A 83 8.19 -26.57 19.40
CA GLN A 83 8.73 -27.79 18.78
C GLN A 83 7.72 -28.94 18.85
N TRP A 84 7.68 -29.75 17.79
CA TRP A 84 6.78 -30.88 17.64
C TRP A 84 7.50 -32.10 17.06
N LYS A 85 7.02 -33.29 17.43
CA LYS A 85 7.39 -34.56 16.76
C LYS A 85 6.17 -35.08 16.01
N VAL A 86 6.14 -34.83 14.71
CA VAL A 86 5.04 -35.20 13.82
C VAL A 86 5.22 -36.64 13.37
N LYS A 87 4.35 -37.55 13.81
CA LYS A 87 4.47 -38.99 13.54
C LYS A 87 3.60 -39.40 12.36
N GLU A 88 4.09 -40.34 11.57
CA GLU A 88 3.27 -41.12 10.65
C GLU A 88 2.25 -41.94 11.44
N SER A 89 0.97 -41.91 11.03
CA SER A 89 -0.09 -42.73 11.61
C SER A 89 -0.43 -43.89 10.67
N PRO A 90 -0.31 -45.17 11.11
CA PRO A 90 -0.65 -46.33 10.29
C PRO A 90 -2.16 -46.49 10.03
N ARG A 91 -3.01 -45.69 10.68
CA ARG A 91 -4.45 -45.63 10.40
C ARG A 91 -4.71 -44.50 9.40
N LYS A 92 -5.26 -44.85 8.22
CA LYS A 92 -6.00 -43.91 7.36
C LYS A 92 -7.24 -43.42 8.12
N PHE A 93 -7.09 -42.49 9.04
CA PHE A 93 -8.23 -41.85 9.68
C PHE A 93 -7.88 -40.40 9.98
N LEU A 94 -8.84 -39.55 9.60
CA LEU A 94 -9.25 -38.27 10.20
C LEU A 94 -8.15 -37.51 10.95
N LEU A 95 -7.92 -36.26 10.51
CA LEU A 95 -7.22 -35.19 11.23
C LEU A 95 -7.27 -35.47 12.74
N ASP A 96 -6.13 -35.87 13.33
CA ASP A 96 -6.09 -36.13 14.75
C ASP A 96 -6.18 -34.78 15.45
N ASP A 97 -7.39 -34.42 15.89
CA ASP A 97 -7.70 -33.14 16.53
C ASP A 97 -7.01 -32.95 17.88
N THR A 98 -6.29 -33.97 18.36
CA THR A 98 -5.44 -33.87 19.55
C THR A 98 -4.02 -33.37 19.26
N ASN A 99 -3.57 -33.37 17.99
CA ASN A 99 -2.24 -32.90 17.61
C ASN A 99 -2.25 -31.39 17.26
N SER A 100 -1.55 -30.60 18.08
CA SER A 100 -1.43 -29.14 17.96
C SER A 100 -0.41 -28.67 16.92
N ALA A 101 0.35 -29.57 16.28
CA ALA A 101 1.33 -29.19 15.26
C ALA A 101 0.63 -28.54 14.03
N PRO A 102 1.07 -27.35 13.59
CA PRO A 102 0.49 -26.67 12.42
C PRO A 102 0.64 -27.45 11.11
N ILE A 103 1.73 -28.19 10.97
CA ILE A 103 2.02 -29.07 9.81
C ILE A 103 2.01 -30.51 10.30
N GLN A 104 1.28 -31.38 9.59
CA GLN A 104 1.11 -32.79 9.90
C GLN A 104 1.51 -33.68 8.72
N ILE A 105 1.87 -34.94 9.00
CA ILE A 105 2.09 -35.95 7.95
C ILE A 105 0.71 -36.46 7.51
N PHE A 106 0.34 -36.20 6.27
CA PHE A 106 -0.89 -36.70 5.66
C PHE A 106 -0.72 -38.13 5.16
N ARG A 107 0.40 -38.41 4.47
CA ARG A 107 0.68 -39.74 3.91
C ARG A 107 2.17 -39.96 3.71
N VAL A 108 2.61 -41.20 3.89
CA VAL A 108 3.95 -41.65 3.55
C VAL A 108 3.85 -42.67 2.42
N ILE A 109 4.68 -42.52 1.40
CA ILE A 109 4.70 -43.37 0.21
C ILE A 109 6.13 -43.84 -0.02
N GLN A 110 6.36 -45.14 0.13
CA GLN A 110 7.63 -45.75 -0.25
C GLN A 110 7.73 -45.88 -1.77
N LYS A 111 8.87 -45.47 -2.35
CA LYS A 111 9.16 -45.66 -3.78
C LYS A 111 9.65 -47.07 -4.08
N ALA A 112 9.62 -47.45 -5.35
CA ALA A 112 10.03 -48.78 -5.80
C ALA A 112 11.48 -49.17 -5.44
N ASP A 113 12.37 -48.18 -5.23
CA ASP A 113 13.76 -48.41 -4.81
C ASP A 113 13.89 -48.80 -3.33
N LYS A 114 12.80 -48.75 -2.55
CA LYS A 114 12.71 -48.95 -1.10
C LYS A 114 13.56 -48.02 -0.24
N ARG A 115 14.37 -47.16 -0.85
CA ARG A 115 15.33 -46.27 -0.19
C ARG A 115 14.85 -44.83 -0.19
N THR A 116 13.85 -44.52 -1.01
CA THR A 116 13.25 -43.20 -1.08
C THR A 116 11.83 -43.27 -0.56
N VAL A 117 11.51 -42.38 0.37
CA VAL A 117 10.19 -42.24 0.97
C VAL A 117 9.68 -40.84 0.67
N THR A 118 8.54 -40.75 -0.01
CA THR A 118 7.82 -39.49 -0.21
C THR A 118 6.89 -39.27 0.98
N VAL A 119 7.11 -38.18 1.71
CA VAL A 119 6.20 -37.73 2.78
C VAL A 119 5.37 -36.59 2.22
N ILE A 120 4.04 -36.77 2.24
CA ILE A 120 3.06 -35.75 1.93
C ILE A 120 2.62 -35.13 3.25
N PHE A 121 2.83 -33.83 3.38
CA PHE A 121 2.44 -33.01 4.51
C PHE A 121 1.13 -32.27 4.21
N TYR A 122 0.45 -31.84 5.26
CA TYR A 122 -0.76 -31.02 5.19
C TYR A 122 -0.83 -30.09 6.39
N SER A 123 -1.48 -28.93 6.25
CA SER A 123 -1.85 -28.05 7.36
C SER A 123 -3.35 -27.75 7.31
N ARG A 124 -3.97 -27.46 8.46
CA ARG A 124 -5.35 -26.96 8.48
C ARG A 124 -5.46 -25.61 7.77
N VAL A 125 -6.66 -25.28 7.29
CA VAL A 125 -6.97 -23.99 6.64
C VAL A 125 -6.86 -22.80 7.58
N ASN A 126 -6.91 -23.01 8.89
CA ASN A 126 -6.70 -21.99 9.93
C ASN A 126 -5.34 -22.11 10.62
N ALA A 127 -4.41 -22.89 10.06
CA ALA A 127 -3.07 -23.03 10.64
C ALA A 127 -2.38 -21.65 10.75
N VAL A 128 -1.60 -21.50 11.82
CA VAL A 128 -0.73 -20.34 12.05
C VAL A 128 0.21 -20.15 10.86
N VAL A 129 0.24 -18.95 10.30
CA VAL A 129 1.22 -18.60 9.26
C VAL A 129 2.54 -18.26 9.94
N SER A 130 3.63 -18.91 9.52
CA SER A 130 4.95 -18.68 10.10
C SER A 130 6.05 -19.35 9.26
N LYS A 131 7.29 -19.08 9.64
CA LYS A 131 8.45 -19.86 9.24
C LYS A 131 8.59 -21.04 10.20
N TYR A 132 8.50 -22.23 9.66
CA TYR A 132 8.80 -23.48 10.32
C TYR A 132 10.13 -24.04 9.82
N ASN A 133 10.67 -25.01 10.54
CA ASN A 133 11.87 -25.71 10.16
C ASN A 133 11.71 -27.20 10.44
N ILE A 134 12.00 -28.05 9.44
CA ILE A 134 12.23 -29.46 9.73
C ILE A 134 13.63 -29.57 10.33
N THR A 135 13.68 -29.87 11.63
CA THR A 135 14.92 -29.93 12.42
C THR A 135 15.49 -31.33 12.50
N GLY A 136 14.73 -32.35 12.09
CA GLY A 136 15.18 -33.73 12.12
C GLY A 136 14.18 -34.73 11.58
N VAL A 137 14.66 -35.95 11.35
CA VAL A 137 13.84 -37.08 10.89
C VAL A 137 14.28 -38.33 11.63
N SER A 138 13.31 -39.08 12.14
CA SER A 138 13.49 -40.37 12.79
C SER A 138 12.73 -41.48 12.06
N VAL A 139 13.30 -42.68 12.03
CA VAL A 139 12.67 -43.91 11.55
C VAL A 139 12.52 -44.88 12.71
N TRP A 140 11.30 -45.34 12.93
CA TRP A 140 10.93 -46.24 14.01
C TRP A 140 10.67 -47.63 13.44
N ARG A 141 11.40 -48.62 13.97
CA ARG A 141 11.19 -50.03 13.65
C ARG A 141 10.59 -50.71 14.87
N SER A 142 9.36 -51.23 14.74
CA SER A 142 8.58 -51.74 15.87
C SER A 142 8.38 -50.66 16.96
N ARG A 143 9.12 -50.72 18.09
CA ARG A 143 9.03 -49.75 19.20
C ARG A 143 10.33 -48.97 19.44
N ASN A 144 11.37 -49.24 18.65
CA ASN A 144 12.69 -48.65 18.85
C ASN A 144 12.93 -47.58 17.78
N GLU A 145 13.50 -46.45 18.18
CA GLU A 145 14.05 -45.47 17.26
C GLU A 145 15.31 -46.09 16.65
N TYR A 146 15.20 -46.51 15.38
CA TYR A 146 16.26 -47.23 14.69
C TYR A 146 17.23 -46.26 14.00
N PHE A 147 16.74 -45.06 13.67
CA PHE A 147 17.51 -43.98 13.08
C PHE A 147 16.93 -42.63 13.50
N SER A 148 17.80 -41.66 13.77
CA SER A 148 17.45 -40.25 13.89
C SER A 148 18.59 -39.41 13.36
N THR A 149 18.27 -38.33 12.64
CA THR A 149 19.25 -37.33 12.19
C THR A 149 18.66 -35.95 12.33
N GLU A 150 19.53 -34.98 12.60
CA GLU A 150 19.20 -33.56 12.48
C GLU A 150 19.30 -33.13 11.02
N ILE A 151 18.42 -32.23 10.62
CA ILE A 151 18.46 -31.51 9.34
C ILE A 151 18.03 -30.05 9.58
N ASN A 152 18.23 -29.21 8.58
CA ASN A 152 17.76 -27.84 8.59
C ASN A 152 17.06 -27.58 7.25
N PHE A 153 15.73 -27.57 7.26
CA PHE A 153 14.93 -27.34 6.07
C PHE A 153 13.77 -26.38 6.37
N PRO A 154 13.90 -25.08 6.01
CA PRO A 154 12.88 -24.08 6.25
C PRO A 154 11.62 -24.30 5.41
N ILE A 155 10.46 -24.10 6.03
CA ILE A 155 9.13 -24.13 5.39
C ILE A 155 8.37 -22.87 5.82
N TYR A 156 8.00 -22.02 4.87
CA TYR A 156 7.15 -20.87 5.10
C TYR A 156 5.71 -21.26 4.78
N LEU A 157 4.86 -21.29 5.80
CA LEU A 157 3.42 -21.54 5.66
C LEU A 157 2.69 -20.20 5.63
N ILE A 158 1.98 -19.91 4.54
CA ILE A 158 1.30 -18.63 4.31
C ILE A 158 -0.22 -18.82 4.08
N PHE A 159 -0.99 -17.72 4.05
CA PHE A 159 -2.42 -17.73 3.77
C PHE A 159 -2.74 -18.27 2.36
N ASN A 160 -3.95 -18.82 2.19
CA ASN A 160 -4.35 -19.47 0.95
C ASN A 160 -5.58 -18.83 0.27
N PRO A 161 -5.38 -17.83 -0.61
CA PRO A 161 -6.48 -17.19 -1.33
C PRO A 161 -7.06 -18.07 -2.45
N PHE A 162 -6.52 -19.28 -2.66
CA PHE A 162 -6.97 -20.26 -3.65
C PHE A 162 -7.80 -21.40 -3.04
N HIS A 163 -7.95 -21.45 -1.71
CA HIS A 163 -8.69 -22.52 -1.02
C HIS A 163 -10.01 -22.00 -0.46
N GLU A 164 -11.14 -22.61 -0.82
CA GLU A 164 -12.49 -22.11 -0.54
C GLU A 164 -12.84 -21.92 0.95
N ASP A 165 -12.26 -22.76 1.80
CA ASP A 165 -12.45 -22.69 3.26
C ASP A 165 -11.49 -21.71 3.97
N ASP A 166 -10.51 -21.12 3.27
CA ASP A 166 -9.64 -20.11 3.86
C ASP A 166 -10.41 -18.77 3.97
N LEU A 167 -10.22 -18.05 5.06
CA LEU A 167 -10.84 -16.74 5.28
C LEU A 167 -10.39 -15.70 4.24
N VAL A 168 -9.24 -15.89 3.57
CA VAL A 168 -8.78 -14.99 2.50
C VAL A 168 -9.13 -15.46 1.09
N TYR A 169 -10.00 -16.48 0.96
CA TYR A 169 -10.39 -17.01 -0.35
C TYR A 169 -10.99 -15.94 -1.25
N MET A 170 -10.36 -15.70 -2.39
CA MET A 170 -10.83 -14.77 -3.41
C MET A 170 -11.29 -15.60 -4.60
N THR A 171 -12.56 -15.53 -4.98
CA THR A 171 -13.18 -16.49 -5.91
C THR A 171 -12.73 -16.36 -7.36
N LYS A 172 -12.45 -15.13 -7.82
CA LYS A 172 -12.11 -14.86 -9.22
C LYS A 172 -10.61 -14.98 -9.47
N GLU A 173 -10.25 -15.70 -10.52
CA GLU A 173 -8.84 -15.96 -10.88
C GLU A 173 -8.10 -14.69 -11.30
N ASP A 174 -8.72 -13.83 -12.10
CA ASP A 174 -8.13 -12.55 -12.53
C ASP A 174 -7.85 -11.62 -11.34
N GLU A 175 -8.76 -11.55 -10.37
CA GLU A 175 -8.53 -10.83 -9.12
C GLU A 175 -7.41 -11.45 -8.28
N ARG A 176 -7.29 -12.79 -8.22
CA ARG A 176 -6.13 -13.44 -7.57
C ARG A 176 -4.81 -13.11 -8.29
N GLN A 177 -4.82 -13.06 -9.62
CA GLN A 177 -3.65 -12.65 -10.40
C GLN A 177 -3.23 -11.21 -10.05
N GLU A 178 -4.16 -10.27 -9.96
CA GLU A 178 -3.86 -8.86 -9.66
C GLU A 178 -3.53 -8.59 -8.17
N TYR A 179 -4.30 -9.16 -7.25
CA TYR A 179 -4.26 -8.77 -5.84
C TYR A 179 -3.38 -9.67 -4.97
N VAL A 180 -2.86 -10.76 -5.53
CA VAL A 180 -1.90 -11.67 -4.87
C VAL A 180 -0.62 -11.80 -5.69
N LEU A 181 -0.75 -12.12 -6.98
CA LEU A 181 0.39 -12.58 -7.78
C LEU A 181 1.13 -11.50 -8.58
N GLN A 182 0.54 -10.32 -8.76
CA GLN A 182 1.17 -9.19 -9.43
C GLN A 182 2.05 -8.39 -8.45
N ASP A 183 3.33 -8.22 -8.77
CA ASP A 183 4.31 -7.46 -7.96
C ASP A 183 4.49 -6.01 -8.42
N GLU A 184 3.86 -5.63 -9.54
CA GLU A 184 3.78 -4.25 -10.04
C GLU A 184 2.44 -3.58 -9.73
N GLY A 185 2.48 -2.46 -9.00
CA GLY A 185 1.33 -1.64 -8.66
C GLY A 185 1.33 -0.26 -9.31
N ARG A 186 0.26 0.50 -9.03
CA ARG A 186 0.17 1.94 -9.29
C ARG A 186 -0.48 2.62 -8.10
N VAL A 187 0.02 3.80 -7.76
CA VAL A 187 -0.60 4.71 -6.79
C VAL A 187 -1.07 5.95 -7.52
N TYR A 188 -2.26 6.45 -7.15
CA TYR A 188 -2.85 7.64 -7.74
C TYR A 188 -2.61 8.86 -6.85
N PHE A 189 -2.49 10.04 -7.46
CA PHE A 189 -2.24 11.31 -6.78
C PHE A 189 -2.85 12.47 -7.55
N GLY A 190 -2.75 13.70 -7.01
CA GLY A 190 -3.32 14.91 -7.61
C GLY A 190 -4.63 15.28 -6.93
N SER A 191 -5.71 15.49 -7.71
CA SER A 191 -7.08 15.65 -7.20
C SER A 191 -8.08 14.88 -8.01
N SER A 192 -9.30 14.81 -7.47
CA SER A 192 -10.52 14.38 -8.14
C SER A 192 -10.74 15.01 -9.53
N ARG A 193 -10.20 16.21 -9.81
CA ARG A 193 -10.33 16.89 -11.11
C ARG A 193 -9.26 16.50 -12.12
N LYS A 194 -8.08 16.11 -11.65
CA LYS A 194 -6.97 15.67 -12.49
C LYS A 194 -6.12 14.66 -11.72
N ILE A 195 -6.41 13.40 -11.98
CA ILE A 195 -5.75 12.27 -11.35
C ILE A 195 -4.48 11.93 -12.13
N GLY A 196 -3.35 11.98 -11.44
CA GLY A 196 -2.08 11.40 -11.87
C GLY A 196 -1.88 10.00 -11.29
N SER A 197 -0.87 9.28 -11.78
CA SER A 197 -0.48 8.00 -11.20
C SER A 197 1.03 7.78 -11.33
N ARG A 198 1.59 7.00 -10.40
CA ARG A 198 2.99 6.58 -10.36
C ARG A 198 3.02 5.06 -10.22
N PRO A 199 3.92 4.36 -10.92
CA PRO A 199 4.15 2.94 -10.66
C PRO A 199 4.74 2.74 -9.27
N TRP A 200 4.41 1.61 -8.64
CA TRP A 200 5.00 1.21 -7.38
C TRP A 200 5.40 -0.26 -7.44
N TYR A 201 6.63 -0.58 -7.09
CA TYR A 201 7.10 -1.96 -7.05
C TYR A 201 6.91 -2.55 -5.65
N PHE A 202 5.99 -3.51 -5.51
CA PHE A 202 5.69 -4.13 -4.22
C PHE A 202 6.76 -5.14 -3.79
N ALA A 203 7.33 -5.87 -4.75
CA ALA A 203 8.43 -6.80 -4.49
C ALA A 203 8.09 -7.88 -3.42
N GLN A 204 6.84 -8.34 -3.36
CA GLN A 204 6.41 -9.29 -2.32
C GLN A 204 7.08 -10.67 -2.39
N PHE A 205 7.74 -10.98 -3.50
CA PHE A 205 8.39 -12.27 -3.74
C PHE A 205 9.89 -12.25 -3.40
N GLU A 206 10.45 -11.06 -3.32
CA GLU A 206 11.86 -10.81 -3.08
C GLU A 206 12.22 -11.07 -1.63
N ASN A 207 13.41 -11.63 -1.42
CA ASN A 207 13.98 -11.75 -0.07
C ASN A 207 14.51 -10.36 0.36
N PRO A 208 14.16 -9.83 1.56
CA PRO A 208 13.54 -10.51 2.71
C PRO A 208 12.07 -10.17 2.98
N VAL A 209 11.25 -9.79 2.00
CA VAL A 209 9.91 -9.25 2.25
C VAL A 209 9.01 -10.17 3.08
N LEU A 210 8.87 -11.44 2.69
CA LEU A 210 8.10 -12.43 3.48
C LEU A 210 8.67 -12.64 4.89
N SER A 211 10.00 -12.77 5.00
CA SER A 211 10.66 -12.96 6.29
C SER A 211 10.49 -11.73 7.20
N CYS A 212 10.47 -10.53 6.63
CA CYS A 212 10.24 -9.30 7.36
C CYS A 212 8.79 -9.16 7.83
N ALA A 213 7.81 -9.57 7.02
CA ALA A 213 6.41 -9.59 7.46
C ALA A 213 6.22 -10.46 8.72
N LEU A 214 6.85 -11.63 8.74
CA LEU A 214 6.82 -12.51 9.91
C LEU A 214 7.61 -11.96 11.10
N LEU A 215 8.75 -11.29 10.86
CA LEU A 215 9.51 -10.60 11.90
C LEU A 215 8.69 -9.46 12.55
N LEU A 216 7.94 -8.69 11.76
CA LEU A 216 7.06 -7.64 12.29
C LEU A 216 5.98 -8.22 13.19
N LEU A 217 5.36 -9.35 12.81
CA LEU A 217 4.43 -10.05 13.70
C LEU A 217 5.12 -10.53 14.99
N ALA A 218 6.36 -11.02 14.91
CA ALA A 218 7.16 -11.45 16.07
C ALA A 218 7.49 -10.31 17.03
N LYS A 219 7.65 -9.09 16.51
CA LYS A 219 7.92 -7.89 17.32
C LYS A 219 6.66 -7.26 17.91
N SER A 220 5.49 -7.59 17.37
CA SER A 220 4.20 -7.07 17.84
C SER A 220 3.72 -7.73 19.13
N SER A 221 2.64 -7.20 19.70
CA SER A 221 1.92 -7.81 20.82
C SER A 221 0.97 -8.95 20.42
N LEU A 222 0.85 -9.27 19.11
CA LEU A 222 -0.04 -10.32 18.63
C LEU A 222 0.48 -11.71 19.01
N LYS A 223 -0.31 -12.42 19.82
CA LYS A 223 -0.03 -13.80 20.23
C LYS A 223 0.12 -14.72 19.02
N TRP A 224 1.11 -15.63 19.07
CA TRP A 224 1.46 -16.55 18.00
C TRP A 224 0.27 -17.37 17.47
N GLU A 225 -0.64 -17.80 18.35
CA GLU A 225 -1.81 -18.59 17.98
C GLU A 225 -2.78 -17.82 17.05
N ASN A 226 -2.74 -16.49 17.12
CA ASN A 226 -3.60 -15.60 16.34
C ASN A 226 -2.98 -15.21 14.98
N TRP A 227 -1.76 -15.63 14.67
CA TRP A 227 -1.14 -15.35 13.37
C TRP A 227 -1.85 -16.09 12.22
N GLY A 228 -2.71 -17.07 12.53
CA GLY A 228 -3.60 -17.70 11.55
C GLY A 228 -4.87 -16.90 11.22
N ASP A 229 -5.15 -15.80 11.92
CA ASP A 229 -6.34 -14.98 11.70
C ASP A 229 -6.00 -13.75 10.82
N PRO A 230 -6.51 -13.66 9.58
CA PRO A 230 -6.19 -12.54 8.71
C PRO A 230 -6.73 -11.19 9.22
N VAL A 231 -7.80 -11.18 10.04
CA VAL A 231 -8.36 -9.96 10.62
C VAL A 231 -7.37 -9.37 11.61
N LEU A 232 -6.87 -10.20 12.52
CA LEU A 232 -5.90 -9.79 13.54
C LEU A 232 -4.54 -9.48 12.92
N VAL A 233 -4.08 -10.28 11.96
CA VAL A 233 -2.83 -10.02 11.23
C VAL A 233 -2.91 -8.69 10.47
N ALA A 234 -4.02 -8.40 9.78
CA ALA A 234 -4.19 -7.14 9.06
C ALA A 234 -4.16 -5.92 10.00
N ARG A 235 -4.87 -6.00 11.13
CA ARG A 235 -4.86 -4.97 12.17
C ARG A 235 -3.46 -4.74 12.73
N THR A 236 -2.77 -5.82 13.13
CA THR A 236 -1.40 -5.74 13.65
C THR A 236 -0.40 -5.18 12.63
N LEU A 237 -0.50 -5.57 11.36
CA LEU A 237 0.39 -5.02 10.34
C LEU A 237 0.16 -3.52 10.12
N SER A 238 -1.08 -3.01 10.26
CA SER A 238 -1.35 -1.57 10.17
C SER A 238 -0.57 -0.78 11.22
N ALA A 239 -0.44 -1.32 12.44
CA ALA A 239 0.38 -0.76 13.51
C ALA A 239 1.89 -0.92 13.21
N MET A 240 2.32 -2.16 12.90
CA MET A 240 3.74 -2.48 12.74
C MET A 240 4.40 -1.88 11.50
N VAL A 241 3.62 -1.41 10.52
CA VAL A 241 4.14 -0.71 9.35
C VAL A 241 4.53 0.74 9.67
N ASN A 242 3.93 1.36 10.69
CA ASN A 242 4.37 2.65 11.20
C ASN A 242 5.22 2.48 12.47
N ASN A 243 5.98 3.51 12.83
CA ASN A 243 6.95 3.40 13.92
C ASN A 243 6.46 3.88 15.29
N VAL A 244 5.28 4.49 15.37
CA VAL A 244 4.98 5.46 16.45
C VAL A 244 4.99 4.81 17.83
N ASP A 245 4.43 3.61 17.95
CA ASP A 245 4.28 2.91 19.23
C ASP A 245 5.28 1.74 19.40
N ASP A 246 5.57 1.00 18.32
CA ASP A 246 6.24 -0.31 18.36
C ASP A 246 7.62 -0.36 17.67
N ASP A 247 8.23 0.79 17.32
CA ASP A 247 9.45 0.84 16.48
C ASP A 247 9.31 -0.04 15.21
N GLY A 248 8.12 0.05 14.59
CA GLY A 248 7.77 -0.63 13.35
C GLY A 248 8.54 -0.11 12.13
N LEU A 249 8.05 -0.48 10.94
CA LEU A 249 8.83 -0.41 9.71
C LEU A 249 9.31 1.01 9.33
N LEU A 250 8.42 2.00 9.36
CA LEU A 250 8.62 3.26 8.65
C LEU A 250 8.24 4.48 9.50
N VAL A 251 9.08 5.52 9.45
CA VAL A 251 8.86 6.80 10.12
C VAL A 251 8.14 7.78 9.21
N GLY A 252 6.97 8.26 9.64
CA GLY A 252 6.19 9.28 8.92
C GLY A 252 6.83 10.67 9.02
N ASN A 253 6.91 11.42 7.91
CA ASN A 253 7.37 12.81 7.95
C ASN A 253 6.70 13.68 6.87
N TRP A 254 6.00 14.72 7.32
CA TRP A 254 5.34 15.74 6.48
C TRP A 254 5.91 17.15 6.69
N SER A 255 7.03 17.29 7.42
CA SER A 255 7.64 18.59 7.72
C SER A 255 8.27 19.24 6.48
N GLY A 256 8.69 18.43 5.52
CA GLY A 256 9.45 18.80 4.33
C GLY A 256 10.94 19.01 4.57
N ASN A 257 11.39 18.76 5.80
CA ASN A 257 12.78 18.53 6.09
C ASN A 257 13.02 17.02 6.26
N TYR A 258 13.72 16.43 5.30
CA TYR A 258 14.04 15.00 5.28
C TYR A 258 15.49 14.71 5.65
N SER A 259 16.15 15.64 6.36
CA SER A 259 17.50 15.43 6.89
C SER A 259 17.56 14.16 7.74
N GLY A 260 18.56 13.30 7.48
CA GLY A 260 18.74 12.03 8.20
C GLY A 260 18.08 10.81 7.55
N GLY A 261 17.27 11.00 6.51
CA GLY A 261 16.63 9.92 5.77
C GLY A 261 16.46 10.22 4.27
N VAL A 262 15.56 9.47 3.64
CA VAL A 262 15.18 9.61 2.24
C VAL A 262 13.86 10.38 2.15
N ALA A 263 13.76 11.32 1.21
CA ALA A 263 12.51 12.03 0.99
C ALA A 263 11.42 11.04 0.47
N PRO A 264 10.18 11.10 1.00
CA PRO A 264 9.10 10.18 0.61
C PRO A 264 8.80 10.11 -0.89
N THR A 265 9.08 11.18 -1.63
CA THR A 265 8.90 11.30 -3.09
C THR A 265 9.98 10.59 -3.92
N GLU A 266 11.07 10.14 -3.29
CA GLU A 266 12.16 9.41 -3.96
C GLU A 266 11.93 7.89 -3.99
N TRP A 267 11.06 7.36 -3.14
CA TRP A 267 10.72 5.95 -3.12
C TRP A 267 9.89 5.55 -4.36
N LYS A 268 10.21 4.38 -4.91
CA LYS A 268 9.56 3.80 -6.11
C LYS A 268 8.99 2.40 -5.85
N GLY A 269 9.27 1.86 -4.66
CA GLY A 269 8.95 0.50 -4.30
C GLY A 269 9.30 0.23 -2.84
N SER A 270 8.84 -0.91 -2.36
CA SER A 270 8.92 -1.27 -0.94
C SER A 270 10.18 -2.03 -0.56
N LEU A 271 10.86 -2.63 -1.54
CA LEU A 271 11.99 -3.54 -1.29
C LEU A 271 13.10 -2.89 -0.44
N ARG A 272 13.61 -1.72 -0.85
CA ARG A 272 14.71 -1.05 -0.13
C ARG A 272 14.37 -0.72 1.32
N ILE A 273 13.13 -0.28 1.55
CA ILE A 273 12.63 0.06 2.89
C ILE A 273 12.61 -1.20 3.75
N ILE A 274 12.06 -2.29 3.22
CA ILE A 274 11.92 -3.55 3.95
C ILE A 274 13.28 -4.24 4.16
N GLU A 275 14.17 -4.21 3.18
CA GLU A 275 15.55 -4.70 3.30
C GLU A 275 16.34 -3.96 4.37
N GLU A 276 16.24 -2.62 4.38
CA GLU A 276 16.94 -1.80 5.36
C GLU A 276 16.44 -2.10 6.77
N TYR A 277 15.12 -2.08 6.98
CA TYR A 277 14.53 -2.45 8.26
C TYR A 277 14.88 -3.87 8.68
N PHE A 278 14.78 -4.86 7.79
CA PHE A 278 15.08 -6.25 8.14
C PHE A 278 16.54 -6.41 8.60
N ARG A 279 17.46 -5.66 8.00
CA ARG A 279 18.89 -5.68 8.35
C ARG A 279 19.19 -4.96 9.66
N THR A 280 18.60 -3.79 9.91
CA THR A 280 18.93 -2.94 11.08
C THR A 280 17.98 -3.15 12.25
N GLN A 281 16.76 -3.62 11.98
CA GLN A 281 15.61 -3.66 12.88
C GLN A 281 15.25 -2.31 13.49
N THR A 282 15.61 -1.22 12.79
CA THR A 282 15.31 0.16 13.16
C THR A 282 14.38 0.79 12.13
N PRO A 283 13.39 1.61 12.55
CA PRO A 283 12.49 2.29 11.62
C PRO A 283 13.22 3.06 10.51
N VAL A 284 12.74 2.91 9.27
CA VAL A 284 13.33 3.56 8.09
C VAL A 284 12.75 4.97 7.93
N GLN A 285 13.59 5.92 7.53
CA GLN A 285 13.22 7.32 7.37
C GLN A 285 13.26 7.72 5.89
N PHE A 286 12.24 8.32 5.27
CA PHE A 286 10.89 8.64 5.79
C PHE A 286 9.79 8.17 4.83
N GLY A 287 8.56 8.12 5.34
CA GLY A 287 7.35 7.78 4.62
C GLY A 287 6.26 8.84 4.66
N GLN A 288 5.35 8.74 3.70
CA GLN A 288 4.04 9.40 3.65
C GLN A 288 3.00 8.35 3.23
N CYS A 289 1.71 8.69 3.19
CA CYS A 289 0.63 7.69 3.07
C CYS A 289 0.79 6.69 1.91
N TRP A 290 1.24 7.12 0.72
CA TRP A 290 1.49 6.18 -0.39
C TRP A 290 2.66 5.22 -0.14
N VAL A 291 3.67 5.63 0.63
CA VAL A 291 4.81 4.79 0.99
C VAL A 291 4.36 3.74 2.00
N PHE A 292 3.57 4.15 3.01
CA PHE A 292 2.93 3.23 3.96
C PHE A 292 2.05 2.22 3.22
N SER A 293 1.17 2.67 2.32
CA SER A 293 0.31 1.81 1.52
C SER A 293 1.09 0.85 0.62
N GLY A 294 2.20 1.31 0.03
CA GLY A 294 3.11 0.47 -0.74
C GLY A 294 3.71 -0.67 0.09
N CYS A 295 4.29 -0.33 1.25
CA CYS A 295 4.88 -1.32 2.16
C CYS A 295 3.83 -2.29 2.71
N MET A 296 2.66 -1.79 3.13
CA MET A 296 1.56 -2.62 3.61
C MET A 296 1.08 -3.62 2.54
N THR A 297 0.91 -3.18 1.29
CA THR A 297 0.55 -4.06 0.16
C THR A 297 1.57 -5.18 0.00
N SER A 298 2.87 -4.84 0.07
CA SER A 298 3.98 -5.77 -0.12
C SER A 298 3.99 -6.85 0.96
N LEU A 299 3.86 -6.45 2.22
CA LEU A 299 3.85 -7.36 3.37
C LEU A 299 2.60 -8.25 3.35
N ALA A 300 1.41 -7.68 3.14
CA ALA A 300 0.15 -8.44 3.10
C ALA A 300 0.14 -9.47 1.96
N ARG A 301 0.52 -9.06 0.74
CA ARG A 301 0.61 -9.97 -0.42
C ARG A 301 1.66 -11.05 -0.21
N SER A 302 2.80 -10.74 0.43
CA SER A 302 3.84 -11.73 0.72
C SER A 302 3.32 -12.85 1.63
N LEU A 303 2.46 -12.52 2.60
CA LEU A 303 1.76 -13.48 3.47
C LEU A 303 0.59 -14.19 2.77
N GLY A 304 0.23 -13.83 1.55
CA GLY A 304 -0.87 -14.42 0.79
C GLY A 304 -2.25 -13.82 1.08
N ILE A 305 -2.33 -12.66 1.74
CA ILE A 305 -3.59 -11.93 1.90
C ILE A 305 -3.80 -11.06 0.66
N PRO A 306 -4.89 -11.23 -0.12
CA PRO A 306 -5.13 -10.37 -1.28
C PRO A 306 -5.31 -8.92 -0.83
N CYS A 307 -4.57 -8.02 -1.46
CA CYS A 307 -4.49 -6.62 -1.05
C CYS A 307 -4.41 -5.70 -2.27
N ARG A 308 -5.00 -4.51 -2.20
CA ARG A 308 -4.82 -3.43 -3.17
C ARG A 308 -4.58 -2.09 -2.48
N SER A 309 -3.77 -1.25 -3.09
CA SER A 309 -3.62 0.16 -2.70
C SER A 309 -4.83 0.96 -3.22
N VAL A 310 -5.36 1.85 -2.39
CA VAL A 310 -6.53 2.67 -2.69
C VAL A 310 -6.22 4.14 -2.41
N THR A 311 -6.54 5.01 -3.35
CA THR A 311 -6.42 6.47 -3.19
C THR A 311 -7.79 7.09 -3.07
N ASN A 312 -8.04 7.81 -1.98
CA ASN A 312 -9.21 8.67 -1.79
C ASN A 312 -8.86 10.12 -2.10
N PHE A 313 -9.59 10.78 -2.99
CA PHE A 313 -9.38 12.20 -3.27
C PHE A 313 -10.30 13.07 -2.44
N ASP A 314 -9.82 14.25 -2.08
CA ASP A 314 -10.52 15.13 -1.15
C ASP A 314 -10.83 14.39 0.17
N SER A 315 -9.83 13.67 0.71
CA SER A 315 -9.97 12.85 1.92
C SER A 315 -10.05 13.73 3.15
N ALA A 316 -11.09 13.55 3.96
CA ALA A 316 -11.20 14.26 5.22
C ALA A 316 -10.25 13.63 6.26
N HIS A 317 -9.59 14.49 7.02
CA HIS A 317 -8.94 14.14 8.28
C HIS A 317 -9.74 14.81 9.39
N ASP A 318 -10.81 14.15 9.81
CA ASP A 318 -11.72 14.58 10.89
C ASP A 318 -11.14 14.11 12.22
N THR A 319 -10.72 15.06 13.05
CA THR A 319 -10.04 14.78 14.33
C THR A 319 -10.97 14.66 15.52
N ASP A 320 -12.26 14.97 15.37
CA ASP A 320 -13.23 14.95 16.47
C ASP A 320 -14.42 13.99 16.24
N ALA A 321 -14.39 13.27 15.11
CA ALA A 321 -15.37 12.26 14.70
C ALA A 321 -16.80 12.81 14.66
N ASN A 322 -16.96 14.09 14.33
CA ASN A 322 -18.25 14.76 14.27
C ASN A 322 -18.91 14.69 12.88
N LEU A 323 -18.28 14.01 11.91
CA LEU A 323 -18.69 13.89 10.49
C LEU A 323 -18.65 15.21 9.71
N THR A 324 -17.90 16.19 10.20
CA THR A 324 -17.69 17.47 9.53
C THR A 324 -16.20 17.81 9.51
N VAL A 325 -15.81 18.60 8.51
CA VAL A 325 -14.48 19.21 8.46
C VAL A 325 -14.66 20.70 8.63
N ASP A 326 -14.26 21.22 9.79
CA ASP A 326 -14.49 22.60 10.18
C ASP A 326 -13.31 23.51 9.81
N ASN A 327 -13.53 24.41 8.85
CA ASN A 327 -12.57 25.45 8.48
C ASN A 327 -12.95 26.81 9.09
N TYR A 328 -12.08 27.37 9.91
CA TYR A 328 -12.24 28.65 10.59
C TYR A 328 -11.48 29.78 9.90
N PHE A 329 -12.14 30.93 9.78
CA PHE A 329 -11.63 32.15 9.16
C PHE A 329 -11.84 33.34 10.08
N ASP A 330 -10.89 34.28 10.10
CA ASP A 330 -11.01 35.53 10.86
C ASP A 330 -11.90 36.56 10.15
N ASP A 331 -12.05 37.76 10.74
CA ASP A 331 -12.82 38.86 10.16
C ASP A 331 -12.25 39.44 8.85
N SER A 332 -10.99 39.12 8.54
CA SER A 332 -10.34 39.43 7.27
C SER A 332 -10.43 38.27 6.27
N TYR A 333 -11.09 37.18 6.66
CA TYR A 333 -11.21 35.90 5.95
C TYR A 333 -9.88 35.21 5.67
N MET A 334 -8.92 35.42 6.55
CA MET A 334 -7.72 34.60 6.59
C MET A 334 -8.02 33.31 7.35
N PRO A 335 -7.59 32.14 6.85
CA PRO A 335 -7.64 30.91 7.61
C PRO A 335 -6.97 31.10 8.97
N ILE A 336 -7.64 30.70 10.05
CA ILE A 336 -7.07 30.74 11.39
C ILE A 336 -6.26 29.45 11.59
N THR A 337 -4.96 29.53 11.31
CA THR A 337 -4.06 28.37 11.30
C THR A 337 -4.16 27.53 12.58
N ASP A 338 -4.22 28.18 13.76
CA ASP A 338 -4.24 27.49 15.06
C ASP A 338 -5.58 26.83 15.42
N ARG A 339 -6.64 27.03 14.61
CA ARG A 339 -7.97 26.44 14.81
C ARG A 339 -8.36 25.43 13.74
N ASN A 340 -7.61 25.34 12.64
CA ASN A 340 -7.88 24.43 11.54
C ASN A 340 -7.04 23.16 11.68
N SER A 341 -7.33 22.38 12.73
CA SER A 341 -6.74 21.05 12.91
C SER A 341 -7.32 20.04 11.92
N ASP A 342 -8.61 20.16 11.60
CA ASP A 342 -9.20 19.37 10.52
C ASP A 342 -8.67 19.84 9.18
N SER A 343 -8.39 18.88 8.31
CA SER A 343 -7.88 19.16 6.98
C SER A 343 -8.53 18.25 5.96
N VAL A 344 -8.74 18.78 4.76
CA VAL A 344 -9.01 17.95 3.59
C VAL A 344 -7.68 17.75 2.87
N TRP A 345 -7.21 16.51 2.88
CA TRP A 345 -6.05 16.10 2.10
C TRP A 345 -6.47 16.04 0.64
N ASN A 346 -5.64 16.56 -0.27
CA ASN A 346 -5.89 16.50 -1.70
C ASN A 346 -6.12 15.04 -2.15
N PHE A 347 -5.33 14.13 -1.56
CA PHE A 347 -5.56 12.71 -1.60
C PHE A 347 -4.97 12.06 -0.36
N HIS A 348 -5.51 10.90 0.01
CA HIS A 348 -4.96 10.00 1.00
C HIS A 348 -4.90 8.59 0.41
N VAL A 349 -3.94 7.77 0.85
CA VAL A 349 -3.71 6.43 0.29
C VAL A 349 -3.63 5.42 1.42
N TRP A 350 -4.51 4.42 1.36
CA TRP A 350 -4.57 3.29 2.30
C TRP A 350 -4.61 1.96 1.53
N ASN A 351 -5.05 0.88 2.18
CA ASN A 351 -5.16 -0.45 1.58
C ASN A 351 -6.55 -1.06 1.77
N ASP A 352 -7.05 -1.76 0.76
CA ASP A 352 -8.12 -2.74 0.96
C ASP A 352 -7.51 -4.14 1.03
N LEU A 353 -7.84 -4.90 2.07
CA LEU A 353 -7.47 -6.32 2.18
C LEU A 353 -8.74 -7.18 2.08
N TRP A 354 -8.66 -8.27 1.31
CA TRP A 354 -9.78 -9.18 1.11
C TRP A 354 -9.79 -10.28 2.18
N MET A 355 -10.86 -10.35 2.95
CA MET A 355 -11.08 -11.42 3.93
C MET A 355 -12.56 -11.57 4.29
N ARG A 356 -12.93 -12.75 4.78
CA ARG A 356 -14.20 -12.99 5.47
C ARG A 356 -14.17 -12.39 6.88
N ARG A 357 -15.35 -12.00 7.38
CA ARG A 357 -15.58 -11.37 8.69
C ARG A 357 -16.63 -12.14 9.50
N PRO A 358 -16.37 -13.43 9.83
CA PRO A 358 -17.29 -14.20 10.65
C PRO A 358 -17.45 -13.62 12.07
N ASP A 359 -16.51 -12.77 12.51
CA ASP A 359 -16.57 -11.99 13.74
C ASP A 359 -17.65 -10.88 13.71
N LEU A 360 -18.02 -10.38 12.53
CA LEU A 360 -19.07 -9.38 12.36
C LEU A 360 -20.43 -10.01 12.08
N ALA A 361 -20.48 -10.99 11.16
CA ALA A 361 -21.70 -11.71 10.84
C ALA A 361 -21.40 -13.08 10.19
N GLU A 362 -22.00 -14.14 10.73
CA GLU A 362 -21.81 -15.52 10.24
C GLU A 362 -22.30 -15.72 8.79
N ASN A 363 -23.26 -14.92 8.33
CA ASN A 363 -23.84 -15.00 6.99
C ASN A 363 -22.95 -14.37 5.89
N GLY A 364 -21.79 -13.83 6.25
CA GLY A 364 -20.85 -13.18 5.33
C GLY A 364 -21.28 -11.79 4.85
N GLU A 365 -22.24 -11.13 5.52
CA GLU A 365 -22.74 -9.80 5.15
C GLU A 365 -21.63 -8.74 5.09
N PHE A 366 -20.56 -8.90 5.87
CA PHE A 366 -19.44 -7.95 5.95
C PHE A 366 -18.13 -8.49 5.37
N ASP A 367 -18.19 -9.63 4.67
CA ASP A 367 -17.05 -10.22 3.97
C ASP A 367 -16.59 -9.37 2.78
N GLY A 368 -15.38 -9.63 2.31
CA GLY A 368 -14.81 -9.04 1.11
C GLY A 368 -13.75 -8.00 1.45
N TRP A 369 -13.76 -6.87 0.75
CA TRP A 369 -12.79 -5.80 0.99
C TRP A 369 -13.00 -5.14 2.34
N GLN A 370 -11.90 -5.02 3.08
CA GLN A 370 -11.80 -4.31 4.34
C GLN A 370 -10.79 -3.17 4.18
N ALA A 371 -11.12 -1.94 4.59
CA ALA A 371 -10.20 -0.82 4.61
C ALA A 371 -9.25 -0.93 5.82
N ILE A 372 -7.96 -0.83 5.55
CA ILE A 372 -6.87 -0.83 6.52
C ILE A 372 -5.95 0.34 6.17
N ASP A 373 -5.54 1.10 7.17
CA ASP A 373 -4.57 2.17 6.98
C ASP A 373 -3.40 2.06 7.96
N ALA A 374 -2.19 2.06 7.41
CA ALA A 374 -0.95 2.02 8.16
C ALA A 374 -0.34 3.42 8.36
N THR A 375 -0.98 4.47 7.83
CA THR A 375 -0.57 5.85 8.07
C THR A 375 -0.97 6.23 9.50
N PRO A 376 -0.04 6.71 10.35
CA PRO A 376 -0.38 7.08 11.72
C PRO A 376 -1.15 8.41 11.73
N GLN A 377 -2.48 8.34 11.69
CA GLN A 377 -3.39 9.48 11.71
C GLN A 377 -4.12 9.58 13.05
N GLU A 378 -4.89 8.54 13.39
CA GLU A 378 -5.67 8.45 14.62
C GLU A 378 -5.29 7.22 15.45
N THR A 379 -5.52 7.29 16.76
CA THR A 379 -5.31 6.14 17.64
C THR A 379 -6.58 5.30 17.75
N SER A 380 -6.40 3.99 17.74
CA SER A 380 -7.44 2.98 18.00
C SER A 380 -6.94 2.05 19.09
N GLU A 381 -7.64 2.03 20.22
CA GLU A 381 -7.21 1.32 21.43
C GLU A 381 -5.83 1.79 21.92
N ASP A 382 -5.62 3.12 21.93
CA ASP A 382 -4.38 3.81 22.33
C ASP A 382 -3.13 3.51 21.46
N ILE A 383 -3.32 2.90 20.28
CA ILE A 383 -2.25 2.56 19.33
C ILE A 383 -2.57 3.19 17.97
N TYR A 384 -1.57 3.69 17.24
CA TYR A 384 -1.73 4.14 15.85
C TYR A 384 -1.91 2.95 14.90
N GLN A 385 -3.18 2.56 14.74
CA GLN A 385 -3.62 1.47 13.88
C GLN A 385 -5.02 1.78 13.34
N THR A 386 -5.36 1.27 12.16
CA THR A 386 -6.68 1.51 11.57
C THR A 386 -7.15 0.31 10.76
N GLY A 387 -8.36 -0.15 11.05
CA GLY A 387 -9.01 -1.28 10.40
C GLY A 387 -8.68 -2.64 11.03
N PRO A 388 -9.11 -3.75 10.42
CA PRO A 388 -9.88 -3.83 9.16
C PRO A 388 -11.34 -3.38 9.30
N CYS A 389 -11.77 -2.44 8.46
CA CYS A 389 -13.14 -1.93 8.42
C CYS A 389 -13.89 -2.41 7.17
N SER A 390 -15.05 -3.05 7.32
CA SER A 390 -15.81 -3.57 6.18
C SER A 390 -16.31 -2.44 5.27
N LEU A 391 -15.99 -2.49 3.97
CA LEU A 391 -16.47 -1.50 3.00
C LEU A 391 -18.01 -1.48 2.91
N ASN A 392 -18.65 -2.64 3.10
CA ASN A 392 -20.11 -2.71 3.14
C ASN A 392 -20.68 -2.00 4.38
N ALA A 393 -20.00 -2.10 5.53
CA ALA A 393 -20.39 -1.37 6.74
C ALA A 393 -20.22 0.15 6.57
N ILE A 394 -19.08 0.58 6.01
CA ILE A 394 -18.80 1.99 5.69
C ILE A 394 -19.89 2.53 4.76
N LYS A 395 -20.17 1.85 3.65
CA LYS A 395 -21.19 2.27 2.68
C LYS A 395 -22.57 2.50 3.28
N ARG A 396 -22.92 1.74 4.32
CA ARG A 396 -24.24 1.79 4.99
C ARG A 396 -24.27 2.69 6.23
N GLY A 397 -23.15 3.31 6.61
CA GLY A 397 -23.05 4.12 7.83
C GLY A 397 -23.09 3.29 9.13
N LEU A 398 -22.75 2.00 9.07
CA LEU A 398 -22.70 1.11 10.24
C LEU A 398 -21.36 1.23 10.98
N VAL A 399 -21.08 2.43 11.48
CA VAL A 399 -19.77 2.85 12.01
C VAL A 399 -19.39 2.27 13.38
N ASN A 400 -20.34 1.66 14.11
CA ASN A 400 -20.08 0.99 15.39
C ASN A 400 -19.56 -0.44 15.26
N LEU A 401 -19.53 -1.00 14.05
CA LEU A 401 -18.90 -2.30 13.81
C LEU A 401 -17.38 -2.17 13.88
N GLN A 402 -16.73 -3.18 14.45
CA GLN A 402 -15.28 -3.21 14.54
C GLN A 402 -14.65 -3.42 13.14
N PHE A 403 -13.57 -2.75 12.77
CA PHE A 403 -12.82 -1.75 13.54
C PHE A 403 -12.94 -0.38 12.88
N ASP A 404 -12.79 0.68 13.67
CA ASP A 404 -12.50 2.05 13.21
C ASP A 404 -13.47 2.66 12.18
N GLY A 405 -14.69 2.12 12.09
CA GLY A 405 -15.68 2.55 11.09
C GLY A 405 -16.08 4.02 11.20
N LYS A 406 -15.97 4.61 12.39
CA LYS A 406 -16.22 6.03 12.63
C LYS A 406 -15.25 6.92 11.85
N PHE A 407 -13.96 6.66 12.00
CA PHE A 407 -12.89 7.39 11.35
C PHE A 407 -12.94 7.18 9.84
N VAL A 408 -12.96 5.92 9.37
CA VAL A 408 -12.95 5.62 7.94
C VAL A 408 -14.20 6.15 7.23
N PHE A 409 -15.37 6.15 7.87
CA PHE A 409 -16.58 6.74 7.30
C PHE A 409 -16.45 8.26 7.15
N ALA A 410 -15.88 8.96 8.14
CA ALA A 410 -15.66 10.40 8.07
C ALA A 410 -14.72 10.76 6.91
N GLU A 411 -13.64 10.00 6.71
CA GLU A 411 -12.68 10.23 5.62
C GLU A 411 -13.31 10.31 4.22
N VAL A 412 -14.42 9.58 4.00
CA VAL A 412 -15.11 9.50 2.70
C VAL A 412 -16.48 10.21 2.65
N ASN A 413 -17.06 10.62 3.78
CA ASN A 413 -18.42 11.19 3.82
C ASN A 413 -18.56 12.52 4.58
N ALA A 414 -17.50 13.03 5.22
CA ALA A 414 -17.60 14.25 6.04
C ALA A 414 -18.14 15.47 5.25
N CYS A 415 -18.92 16.30 5.93
CA CYS A 415 -19.44 17.55 5.37
C CYS A 415 -18.46 18.70 5.63
N ILE A 416 -18.06 19.42 4.59
CA ILE A 416 -17.19 20.60 4.78
C ILE A 416 -18.03 21.76 5.30
N LYS A 417 -17.54 22.40 6.35
CA LYS A 417 -18.17 23.57 6.97
C LYS A 417 -17.17 24.71 7.13
N HIS A 418 -17.52 25.92 6.68
CA HIS A 418 -16.69 27.09 6.91
C HIS A 418 -17.36 28.05 7.89
N TRP A 419 -16.55 28.56 8.82
CA TRP A 419 -16.99 29.39 9.92
C TRP A 419 -16.22 30.69 9.96
N ALA A 420 -16.93 31.80 10.00
CA ALA A 420 -16.34 33.10 10.32
C ALA A 420 -16.34 33.27 11.85
N ILE A 421 -15.18 33.64 12.39
CA ILE A 421 -14.99 33.99 13.80
C ILE A 421 -14.90 35.50 13.93
N GLY A 422 -15.89 36.11 14.58
CA GLY A 422 -15.91 37.54 14.87
C GLY A 422 -14.91 37.94 15.95
N LYS A 423 -14.52 39.23 16.03
CA LYS A 423 -13.68 39.76 17.12
C LYS A 423 -14.22 39.49 18.52
N ASP A 424 -15.54 39.34 18.66
CA ASP A 424 -16.22 39.00 19.91
C ASP A 424 -16.20 37.50 20.25
N GLY A 425 -15.60 36.68 19.38
CA GLY A 425 -15.55 35.23 19.50
C GLY A 425 -16.79 34.52 18.95
N SER A 426 -17.77 35.24 18.40
CA SER A 426 -18.96 34.62 17.80
C SER A 426 -18.61 33.79 16.57
N ARG A 427 -19.25 32.61 16.45
CA ARG A 427 -19.08 31.67 15.33
C ARG A 427 -20.29 31.76 14.40
N LYS A 428 -20.06 32.03 13.11
CA LYS A 428 -21.12 32.10 12.09
C LYS A 428 -20.78 31.20 10.90
N GLU A 429 -21.67 30.28 10.56
CA GLU A 429 -21.53 29.47 9.34
C GLU A 429 -21.63 30.38 8.11
N ILE A 430 -20.70 30.22 7.17
CA ILE A 430 -20.65 31.00 5.93
C ILE A 430 -20.63 30.12 4.68
N PHE A 431 -20.39 28.81 4.81
CA PHE A 431 -20.40 27.86 3.71
C PHE A 431 -20.55 26.41 4.21
N SER A 432 -21.30 25.60 3.47
CA SER A 432 -21.41 24.16 3.65
C SER A 432 -21.36 23.40 2.32
N ASP A 433 -20.61 22.30 2.28
CA ASP A 433 -20.53 21.39 1.13
C ASP A 433 -20.51 19.91 1.57
N PRO A 434 -21.62 19.18 1.43
CA PRO A 434 -21.72 17.77 1.81
C PRO A 434 -21.16 16.80 0.76
N ARG A 435 -20.70 17.30 -0.40
CA ARG A 435 -20.37 16.50 -1.59
C ARG A 435 -18.89 16.54 -1.98
N LYS A 436 -18.09 17.36 -1.31
CA LYS A 436 -16.69 17.51 -1.72
C LYS A 436 -15.79 16.37 -1.23
N VAL A 437 -16.09 15.76 -0.10
CA VAL A 437 -15.23 14.73 0.51
C VAL A 437 -15.46 13.37 -0.17
N GLY A 438 -14.40 12.58 -0.29
CA GLY A 438 -14.49 11.17 -0.67
C GLY A 438 -14.76 10.96 -2.16
N GLN A 439 -14.01 11.64 -3.03
CA GLN A 439 -14.23 11.65 -4.47
C GLN A 439 -13.31 10.69 -5.20
N SER A 440 -13.82 10.10 -6.30
CA SER A 440 -13.03 9.32 -7.25
C SER A 440 -12.10 8.30 -6.58
N ILE A 441 -12.58 7.58 -5.56
CA ILE A 441 -11.78 6.60 -4.82
C ILE A 441 -11.26 5.58 -5.81
N SER A 442 -9.94 5.47 -5.94
CA SER A 442 -9.29 4.87 -7.09
C SER A 442 -8.32 3.76 -6.71
N THR A 443 -8.29 2.71 -7.52
CA THR A 443 -7.29 1.65 -7.44
C THR A 443 -6.84 1.24 -8.85
N LYS A 444 -5.79 0.43 -8.95
CA LYS A 444 -5.33 -0.12 -10.23
C LYS A 444 -6.32 -1.18 -10.70
N ALA A 445 -6.74 -1.09 -11.96
CA ALA A 445 -7.65 -2.06 -12.55
C ALA A 445 -6.98 -3.44 -12.72
N VAL A 446 -7.77 -4.50 -12.56
CA VAL A 446 -7.33 -5.89 -12.74
C VAL A 446 -6.74 -6.08 -14.13
N GLY A 447 -5.49 -6.54 -14.20
CA GLY A 447 -4.83 -6.90 -15.45
C GLY A 447 -4.45 -5.72 -16.36
N SER A 448 -4.56 -4.48 -15.88
CA SER A 448 -4.14 -3.29 -16.65
C SER A 448 -3.54 -2.20 -15.76
N ASP A 449 -2.95 -1.19 -16.40
CA ASP A 449 -2.42 0.00 -15.72
C ASP A 449 -3.44 1.14 -15.59
N GLU A 450 -4.67 0.90 -16.04
CA GLU A 450 -5.74 1.88 -15.99
C GLU A 450 -6.29 2.06 -14.58
N ARG A 451 -6.86 3.24 -14.35
CA ARG A 451 -7.55 3.58 -13.11
C ARG A 451 -8.92 2.91 -13.07
N GLN A 452 -9.20 2.20 -11.98
CA GLN A 452 -10.53 1.75 -11.61
C GLN A 452 -11.10 2.65 -10.51
N ASP A 453 -12.28 3.24 -10.76
CA ASP A 453 -13.05 3.95 -9.75
C ASP A 453 -13.86 2.95 -8.90
N VAL A 454 -13.63 2.96 -7.60
CA VAL A 454 -14.28 2.12 -6.59
C VAL A 454 -15.08 2.94 -5.57
N THR A 455 -15.39 4.21 -5.85
CA THR A 455 -16.16 5.09 -4.95
C THR A 455 -17.49 4.46 -4.51
N HIS A 456 -18.16 3.79 -5.45
CA HIS A 456 -19.42 3.07 -5.22
C HIS A 456 -19.32 1.91 -4.21
N GLN A 457 -18.12 1.48 -3.83
CA GLN A 457 -17.89 0.45 -2.81
C GLN A 457 -17.88 1.05 -1.40
N TYR A 458 -17.54 2.33 -1.25
CA TYR A 458 -17.44 3.03 0.03
C TYR A 458 -18.66 3.88 0.36
N LYS A 459 -19.38 4.40 -0.64
CA LYS A 459 -20.52 5.30 -0.43
C LYS A 459 -21.55 5.19 -1.55
N TYR A 460 -22.78 5.61 -1.26
CA TYR A 460 -23.82 5.77 -2.26
C TYR A 460 -23.59 7.04 -3.09
N ASN A 461 -24.28 7.14 -4.23
CA ASN A 461 -24.17 8.31 -5.09
C ASN A 461 -24.71 9.55 -4.39
N GLU A 462 -24.05 10.69 -4.56
CA GLU A 462 -24.40 11.91 -3.86
C GLU A 462 -25.76 12.47 -4.25
N GLY A 463 -26.52 12.92 -3.25
CA GLY A 463 -27.88 13.43 -3.43
C GLY A 463 -28.94 12.35 -3.60
N THR A 464 -28.60 11.07 -3.40
CA THR A 464 -29.57 9.97 -3.37
C THR A 464 -30.15 9.77 -1.96
N PRO A 465 -31.39 9.26 -1.83
CA PRO A 465 -31.96 8.92 -0.52
C PRO A 465 -31.08 7.96 0.29
N GLU A 466 -30.43 7.00 -0.38
CA GLU A 466 -29.58 6.00 0.27
C GLU A 466 -28.31 6.63 0.89
N GLU A 467 -27.73 7.64 0.25
CA GLU A 467 -26.61 8.41 0.79
C GLU A 467 -27.01 9.17 2.07
N GLU A 468 -28.16 9.84 2.02
CA GLU A 468 -28.72 10.56 3.17
C GLU A 468 -29.08 9.62 4.33
N GLU A 469 -29.65 8.44 4.03
CA GLU A 469 -29.95 7.40 5.02
C GLU A 469 -28.69 6.83 5.68
N ALA A 470 -27.64 6.56 4.89
CA ALA A 470 -26.36 6.10 5.41
C ALA A 470 -25.71 7.16 6.32
N PHE A 471 -25.73 8.43 5.93
CA PHE A 471 -25.18 9.51 6.76
C PHE A 471 -25.95 9.65 8.09
N LYS A 472 -27.29 9.63 8.05
CA LYS A 472 -28.13 9.63 9.26
C LYS A 472 -27.90 8.42 10.15
N CYS A 473 -27.65 7.25 9.55
CA CYS A 473 -27.29 6.05 10.30
C CYS A 473 -25.99 6.27 11.09
N ALA A 474 -24.95 6.83 10.44
CA ALA A 474 -23.69 7.16 11.09
C ALA A 474 -23.87 8.23 12.19
N GLU A 475 -24.59 9.33 11.91
CA GLU A 475 -24.89 10.37 12.92
C GLU A 475 -25.55 9.78 14.17
N SER A 476 -26.55 8.92 13.96
CA SER A 476 -27.26 8.25 15.05
C SER A 476 -26.36 7.30 15.85
N GLN A 477 -25.42 6.61 15.20
CA GLN A 477 -24.50 5.69 15.87
C GLN A 477 -23.39 6.41 16.65
N LEU A 478 -23.01 7.61 16.22
CA LEU A 478 -22.04 8.48 16.86
C LEU A 478 -22.62 9.33 18.00
N ASN A 479 -23.95 9.44 18.09
CA ASN A 479 -24.66 10.36 19.01
C ASN A 479 -24.24 11.83 18.82
N VAL A 480 -24.01 12.24 17.57
CA VAL A 480 -23.68 13.64 17.22
C VAL A 480 -24.95 14.41 16.88
N ALA A 481 -24.86 15.75 16.94
CA ALA A 481 -25.96 16.61 16.50
C ALA A 481 -26.17 16.46 14.99
N ALA A 482 -27.43 16.53 14.55
CA ALA A 482 -27.75 16.49 13.12
C ALA A 482 -27.01 17.61 12.38
N CYS A 483 -26.25 17.24 11.36
CA CYS A 483 -25.49 18.13 10.51
C CYS A 483 -26.40 18.71 9.43
N ASP A 484 -26.42 20.04 9.29
CA ASP A 484 -27.06 20.67 8.14
C ASP A 484 -26.23 20.37 6.88
N ARG A 485 -26.71 19.47 6.02
CA ARG A 485 -26.07 19.12 4.74
C ARG A 485 -26.56 20.01 3.59
N THR A 486 -26.82 21.29 3.84
CA THR A 486 -27.17 22.23 2.77
C THR A 486 -25.98 22.44 1.83
N ASN A 487 -26.17 22.19 0.53
CA ASN A 487 -25.13 22.44 -0.47
C ASN A 487 -25.12 23.92 -0.91
N ASP A 488 -24.27 24.73 -0.27
CA ASP A 488 -24.11 26.16 -0.61
C ASP A 488 -23.46 26.41 -1.96
N ALA A 489 -22.70 25.44 -2.48
CA ALA A 489 -22.08 25.51 -3.81
C ALA A 489 -23.12 25.37 -4.94
N ALA A 490 -24.26 24.73 -4.67
CA ALA A 490 -25.36 24.55 -5.63
C ALA A 490 -26.40 25.68 -5.63
N LYS A 491 -26.34 26.64 -4.69
CA LYS A 491 -27.32 27.74 -4.60
C LYS A 491 -27.18 28.74 -5.74
N GLU A 492 -28.30 29.10 -6.37
CA GLU A 492 -28.35 30.24 -7.31
C GLU A 492 -28.10 31.56 -6.57
N ARG A 493 -27.19 32.39 -7.10
CA ARG A 493 -26.80 33.66 -6.49
C ARG A 493 -26.86 34.79 -7.52
N TYR A 494 -27.31 35.96 -7.08
CA TYR A 494 -27.44 37.13 -7.95
C TYR A 494 -26.08 37.73 -8.38
N ILE A 495 -24.99 37.39 -7.67
CA ILE A 495 -23.62 37.51 -8.17
C ILE A 495 -23.04 36.11 -8.32
N ARG A 496 -22.41 35.84 -9.46
CA ARG A 496 -21.64 34.62 -9.71
C ARG A 496 -20.15 34.93 -9.53
N LEU A 497 -19.50 34.23 -8.60
CA LEU A 497 -18.06 34.27 -8.38
C LEU A 497 -17.44 32.99 -8.96
N SER A 498 -16.47 33.12 -9.85
CA SER A 498 -15.75 31.98 -10.42
C SER A 498 -14.26 32.23 -10.52
N LEU A 499 -13.47 31.24 -10.14
CA LEU A 499 -12.03 31.20 -10.34
C LEU A 499 -11.74 30.48 -11.67
N ASN A 500 -11.16 31.21 -12.61
CA ASN A 500 -10.65 30.67 -13.86
C ASN A 500 -9.14 30.45 -13.73
N ALA A 501 -8.75 29.22 -13.44
CA ALA A 501 -7.36 28.82 -13.29
C ALA A 501 -7.16 27.40 -13.86
N PRO A 502 -5.95 27.06 -14.33
CA PRO A 502 -5.68 25.71 -14.81
C PRO A 502 -5.76 24.72 -13.65
N ASN A 503 -6.19 23.48 -13.91
CA ASN A 503 -6.20 22.43 -12.89
C ASN A 503 -4.77 21.99 -12.51
N THR A 504 -3.80 22.18 -13.41
CA THR A 504 -2.40 21.78 -13.23
C THR A 504 -1.44 22.83 -13.76
N CYS A 505 -0.27 22.95 -13.16
CA CYS A 505 0.85 23.73 -13.66
C CYS A 505 2.16 22.94 -13.55
N LEU A 506 3.11 23.17 -14.46
CA LEU A 506 4.43 22.55 -14.39
C LEU A 506 5.28 23.29 -13.35
N PHE A 507 5.96 22.55 -12.47
CA PHE A 507 6.88 23.11 -11.48
C PHE A 507 7.94 23.99 -12.17
N GLY A 508 8.08 25.24 -11.70
CA GLY A 508 8.96 26.23 -12.31
C GLY A 508 8.28 27.13 -13.34
N SER A 509 6.97 26.99 -13.57
CA SER A 509 6.20 27.87 -14.46
C SER A 509 5.54 29.02 -13.69
N ASN A 510 5.33 30.15 -14.39
CA ASN A 510 4.47 31.23 -13.90
C ASN A 510 3.00 30.79 -13.95
N LEU A 511 2.19 31.34 -13.05
CA LEU A 511 0.77 31.00 -12.90
C LEU A 511 -0.07 32.27 -12.99
N ASP A 512 -1.09 32.23 -13.86
CA ASP A 512 -2.07 33.30 -14.03
C ASP A 512 -3.47 32.80 -13.67
N ILE A 513 -4.12 33.48 -12.72
CA ILE A 513 -5.42 33.12 -12.18
C ILE A 513 -6.40 34.27 -12.45
N GLY A 514 -7.53 33.96 -13.08
CA GLY A 514 -8.62 34.90 -13.31
C GLY A 514 -9.70 34.81 -12.23
N LEU A 515 -9.99 35.90 -11.53
CA LEU A 515 -11.16 36.01 -10.67
C LEU A 515 -12.29 36.71 -11.42
N GLU A 516 -13.31 35.96 -11.79
CA GLU A 516 -14.47 36.46 -12.54
C GLU A 516 -15.67 36.67 -11.61
N MET A 517 -16.22 37.88 -11.65
CA MET A 517 -17.40 38.29 -10.90
C MET A 517 -18.47 38.77 -11.89
N SER A 518 -19.59 38.05 -11.95
CA SER A 518 -20.69 38.35 -12.88
C SER A 518 -21.95 38.76 -12.13
N ASN A 519 -22.48 39.95 -12.43
CA ASN A 519 -23.69 40.47 -11.82
C ASN A 519 -24.93 40.05 -12.62
N GLN A 520 -25.68 39.10 -12.08
CA GLN A 520 -26.91 38.58 -12.69
C GLN A 520 -28.16 39.38 -12.29
N SER A 521 -28.01 40.42 -11.46
CA SER A 521 -29.12 41.28 -11.07
C SER A 521 -29.39 42.38 -12.10
N LYS A 522 -30.51 43.09 -11.90
CA LYS A 522 -30.91 44.25 -12.71
C LYS A 522 -30.35 45.58 -12.21
N GLN A 523 -29.54 45.58 -11.15
CA GLN A 523 -29.03 46.80 -10.50
C GLN A 523 -27.50 46.79 -10.48
N VAL A 524 -26.90 47.97 -10.28
CA VAL A 524 -25.47 48.08 -9.99
C VAL A 524 -25.23 47.53 -8.59
N VAL A 525 -24.23 46.66 -8.44
CA VAL A 525 -23.87 46.08 -7.14
C VAL A 525 -22.47 46.54 -6.77
N GLN A 526 -22.34 47.07 -5.55
CA GLN A 526 -21.06 47.37 -4.92
C GLN A 526 -20.57 46.14 -4.16
N LEU A 527 -19.33 45.74 -4.41
CA LEU A 527 -18.72 44.54 -3.88
C LEU A 527 -17.34 44.85 -3.33
N GLN A 528 -16.96 44.14 -2.28
CA GLN A 528 -15.58 44.02 -1.83
C GLN A 528 -15.12 42.59 -2.08
N TYR A 529 -13.90 42.41 -2.58
CA TYR A 529 -13.31 41.08 -2.70
C TYR A 529 -11.94 41.01 -2.04
N THR A 530 -11.61 39.81 -1.56
CA THR A 530 -10.26 39.39 -1.20
C THR A 530 -9.98 38.09 -1.93
N ALA A 531 -8.83 38.00 -2.59
CA ALA A 531 -8.34 36.77 -3.21
C ALA A 531 -6.94 36.46 -2.69
N THR A 532 -6.76 35.25 -2.16
CA THR A 532 -5.52 34.79 -1.55
C THR A 532 -5.07 33.52 -2.26
N VAL A 533 -3.77 33.44 -2.58
CA VAL A 533 -3.11 32.26 -3.13
C VAL A 533 -2.09 31.75 -2.11
N THR A 534 -2.34 30.56 -1.58
CA THR A 534 -1.48 29.88 -0.61
C THR A 534 -0.84 28.65 -1.25
N ILE A 535 0.37 28.30 -0.81
CA ILE A 535 0.98 27.00 -1.08
C ILE A 535 0.52 26.04 -0.01
N LYS A 536 -0.02 24.90 -0.44
CA LYS A 536 -0.53 23.85 0.44
C LYS A 536 0.16 22.54 0.09
N LYS A 537 0.67 21.83 1.08
CA LYS A 537 1.09 20.43 0.92
C LYS A 537 -0.13 19.57 0.63
N TYR A 538 0.10 18.38 0.08
CA TYR A 538 -1.01 17.47 -0.27
C TYR A 538 -1.87 17.07 0.95
N ASN A 539 -1.29 17.04 2.15
CA ASN A 539 -1.99 16.77 3.42
C ASN A 539 -2.76 17.97 3.99
N GLY A 540 -2.84 19.07 3.24
CA GLY A 540 -3.57 20.26 3.65
C GLY A 540 -2.77 21.28 4.48
N HIS A 541 -1.53 20.99 4.87
CA HIS A 541 -0.69 21.95 5.60
C HIS A 541 -0.32 23.16 4.73
N ILE A 542 -0.56 24.38 5.23
CA ILE A 542 -0.25 25.63 4.53
C ILE A 542 1.23 25.98 4.76
N MET A 543 2.02 26.01 3.69
CA MET A 543 3.43 26.40 3.75
C MET A 543 3.62 27.92 3.78
N GLY A 544 2.72 28.66 3.15
CA GLY A 544 2.79 30.13 3.10
C GLY A 544 1.80 30.75 2.12
N THR A 545 1.64 32.07 2.20
CA THR A 545 0.87 32.88 1.24
C THR A 545 1.81 33.46 0.20
N VAL A 546 1.57 33.18 -1.09
CA VAL A 546 2.40 33.68 -2.19
C VAL A 546 1.84 34.97 -2.78
N LYS A 547 0.51 35.11 -2.77
CA LYS A 547 -0.16 36.30 -3.28
C LYS A 547 -1.43 36.60 -2.52
N GLN A 548 -1.70 37.88 -2.30
CA GLN A 548 -2.99 38.35 -1.82
C GLN A 548 -3.35 39.65 -2.54
N GLU A 549 -4.63 39.78 -2.88
CA GLU A 549 -5.21 40.98 -3.45
C GLU A 549 -6.55 41.29 -2.80
N LYS A 550 -6.82 42.58 -2.55
CA LYS A 550 -8.07 43.06 -1.97
C LYS A 550 -8.46 44.38 -2.61
N ASP A 551 -9.70 44.50 -3.05
CA ASP A 551 -10.22 45.74 -3.64
C ASP A 551 -11.75 45.86 -3.54
N SER A 552 -12.27 47.05 -3.83
CA SER A 552 -13.70 47.35 -3.90
C SER A 552 -14.09 47.77 -5.32
N LEU A 553 -15.23 47.29 -5.81
CA LEU A 553 -15.65 47.54 -7.19
C LEU A 553 -17.18 47.61 -7.32
N ASN A 554 -17.61 48.31 -8.36
CA ASN A 554 -19.01 48.38 -8.78
C ASN A 554 -19.18 47.59 -10.08
N ILE A 555 -20.09 46.61 -10.10
CA ILE A 555 -20.44 45.85 -11.29
C ILE A 555 -21.83 46.28 -11.77
N ARG A 556 -21.92 46.73 -13.02
CA ARG A 556 -23.20 47.09 -13.64
C ARG A 556 -24.09 45.85 -13.82
N ALA A 557 -25.40 46.06 -13.91
CA ALA A 557 -26.35 44.99 -14.20
C ALA A 557 -25.95 44.20 -15.46
N GLY A 558 -25.93 42.87 -15.36
CA GLY A 558 -25.56 41.96 -16.45
C GLY A 558 -24.07 41.99 -16.85
N ALA A 559 -23.23 42.80 -16.20
CA ALA A 559 -21.81 42.88 -16.53
C ALA A 559 -20.97 41.86 -15.76
N THR A 560 -19.84 41.50 -16.35
CA THR A 560 -18.81 40.69 -15.73
C THR A 560 -17.53 41.52 -15.58
N LYS A 561 -16.86 41.41 -14.43
CA LYS A 561 -15.53 41.97 -14.20
C LYS A 561 -14.55 40.86 -13.85
N THR A 562 -13.37 40.89 -14.46
CA THR A 562 -12.32 39.89 -14.25
C THR A 562 -11.07 40.57 -13.69
N MET A 563 -10.56 40.05 -12.57
CA MET A 563 -9.28 40.45 -11.98
C MET A 563 -8.24 39.37 -12.23
N LYS A 564 -6.97 39.73 -12.35
CA LYS A 564 -5.88 38.79 -12.65
C LYS A 564 -4.88 38.74 -11.50
N LEU A 565 -4.71 37.56 -10.91
CA LEU A 565 -3.64 37.26 -9.96
C LEU A 565 -2.53 36.50 -10.68
N SER A 566 -1.31 37.04 -10.66
CA SER A 566 -0.12 36.40 -11.24
C SER A 566 0.87 36.02 -10.14
N VAL A 567 1.37 34.78 -10.21
CA VAL A 567 2.43 34.23 -9.34
C VAL A 567 3.62 33.85 -10.21
N ALA A 568 4.81 34.36 -9.90
CA ALA A 568 6.02 34.04 -10.65
C ALA A 568 6.64 32.73 -10.15
N ALA A 569 7.36 32.02 -11.02
CA ALA A 569 8.10 30.80 -10.65
C ALA A 569 9.06 31.04 -9.48
N GLU A 570 9.77 32.17 -9.53
CA GLU A 570 10.75 32.59 -8.53
C GLU A 570 10.17 32.74 -7.12
N ASP A 571 8.86 33.00 -7.00
CA ASP A 571 8.19 33.21 -5.72
C ASP A 571 8.01 31.90 -4.92
N TYR A 572 8.17 30.72 -5.54
CA TYR A 572 7.89 29.44 -4.88
C TYR A 572 8.90 28.31 -5.12
N VAL A 573 9.69 28.34 -6.20
CA VAL A 573 10.54 27.19 -6.58
C VAL A 573 11.57 26.79 -5.53
N LYS A 574 12.05 27.73 -4.70
CA LYS A 574 13.09 27.49 -3.72
C LYS A 574 12.64 26.61 -2.55
N ASP A 575 11.38 26.77 -2.13
CA ASP A 575 10.90 26.21 -0.87
C ASP A 575 10.01 24.97 -1.07
N CYS A 576 9.61 24.66 -2.30
CA CYS A 576 8.57 23.66 -2.59
C CYS A 576 9.05 22.44 -3.39
N GLY A 577 10.28 22.48 -3.92
CA GLY A 577 10.72 21.49 -4.89
C GLY A 577 10.90 20.07 -4.35
N THR A 578 10.91 19.87 -3.03
CA THR A 578 11.02 18.56 -2.35
C THR A 578 9.67 17.97 -1.92
N GLU A 579 8.57 18.75 -1.96
CA GLU A 579 7.26 18.36 -1.40
C GLU A 579 6.24 18.02 -2.48
N GLU A 580 5.26 17.15 -2.21
CA GLU A 580 4.02 17.18 -3.00
C GLU A 580 3.12 18.34 -2.55
N PHE A 581 2.95 19.33 -3.42
CA PHE A 581 2.21 20.57 -3.12
C PHE A 581 1.29 21.03 -4.25
N GLY A 582 0.38 21.94 -3.91
CA GLY A 582 -0.48 22.66 -4.85
C GLY A 582 -0.71 24.09 -4.40
N PHE A 583 -1.30 24.90 -5.29
CA PHE A 583 -1.76 26.24 -4.96
C PHE A 583 -3.24 26.20 -4.59
N GLU A 584 -3.57 26.60 -3.37
CA GLU A 584 -4.95 26.84 -2.95
C GLU A 584 -5.29 28.32 -3.17
N ILE A 585 -6.42 28.56 -3.81
CA ILE A 585 -6.91 29.89 -4.13
C ILE A 585 -8.25 30.05 -3.44
N VAL A 586 -8.34 31.01 -2.54
CA VAL A 586 -9.59 31.36 -1.85
C VAL A 586 -9.97 32.78 -2.23
N ALA A 587 -11.13 32.93 -2.85
CA ALA A 587 -11.74 34.22 -3.15
C ALA A 587 -13.00 34.40 -2.31
N VAL A 588 -13.06 35.51 -1.60
CA VAL A 588 -14.22 35.92 -0.80
C VAL A 588 -14.77 37.21 -1.36
N LEU A 589 -16.07 37.23 -1.61
CA LEU A 589 -16.83 38.37 -2.07
C LEU A 589 -17.82 38.78 -0.98
N THR A 590 -17.90 40.08 -0.67
CA THR A 590 -18.87 40.65 0.28
C THR A 590 -19.67 41.75 -0.41
N ASP A 591 -21.00 41.69 -0.29
CA ASP A 591 -21.90 42.73 -0.79
C ASP A 591 -22.17 43.83 0.24
N ALA A 592 -22.92 44.87 -0.17
CA ALA A 592 -23.27 46.00 0.68
C ALA A 592 -24.13 45.62 1.91
N ASP A 593 -24.87 44.51 1.84
CA ASP A 593 -25.69 43.99 2.95
C ASP A 593 -24.88 43.05 3.87
N GLY A 594 -23.58 42.88 3.60
CA GLY A 594 -22.69 41.99 4.35
C GLY A 594 -22.90 40.51 4.05
N ARG A 595 -23.64 40.15 2.99
CA ARG A 595 -23.74 38.76 2.51
C ARG A 595 -22.45 38.39 1.81
N LYS A 596 -22.04 37.14 2.00
CA LYS A 596 -20.72 36.66 1.60
C LYS A 596 -20.84 35.51 0.61
N GLN A 597 -19.90 35.45 -0.32
CA GLN A 597 -19.72 34.32 -1.23
C GLN A 597 -18.25 33.92 -1.23
N VAL A 598 -18.01 32.62 -1.13
CA VAL A 598 -16.67 32.04 -1.16
C VAL A 598 -16.55 31.19 -2.42
N SER A 599 -15.42 31.30 -3.11
CA SER A 599 -15.02 30.41 -4.18
C SER A 599 -13.62 29.92 -3.90
N GLN A 600 -13.41 28.60 -4.03
CA GLN A 600 -12.13 27.96 -3.77
C GLN A 600 -11.71 27.14 -4.98
N SER A 601 -10.43 27.17 -5.32
CA SER A 601 -9.83 26.32 -6.35
C SER A 601 -8.47 25.82 -5.88
N ILE A 602 -8.07 24.63 -6.34
CA ILE A 602 -6.76 24.03 -6.06
C ILE A 602 -6.10 23.72 -7.39
N ILE A 603 -4.81 24.07 -7.51
CA ILE A 603 -4.00 23.83 -8.71
C ILE A 603 -2.86 22.90 -8.33
N HIS A 604 -2.77 21.77 -9.03
CA HIS A 604 -1.72 20.79 -8.77
C HIS A 604 -0.45 21.13 -9.54
N VAL A 605 0.69 20.83 -8.93
CA VAL A 605 1.98 21.02 -9.56
C VAL A 605 2.48 19.69 -10.12
N THR A 606 2.76 19.63 -11.42
CA THR A 606 3.38 18.47 -12.07
C THR A 606 4.89 18.64 -12.12
N ARG A 607 5.62 17.52 -12.13
CA ARG A 607 7.09 17.51 -12.17
C ARG A 607 7.60 17.46 -13.61
N PRO A 608 8.81 17.98 -13.89
CA PRO A 608 9.43 17.85 -15.21
C PRO A 608 9.79 16.39 -15.53
N ASP A 609 9.71 16.03 -16.80
CA ASP A 609 9.94 14.66 -17.25
C ASP A 609 11.43 14.33 -17.34
N VAL A 610 11.77 13.08 -17.01
CA VAL A 610 13.05 12.47 -17.34
C VAL A 610 12.95 11.82 -18.72
N LEU A 611 13.99 11.95 -19.55
CA LEU A 611 14.04 11.29 -20.85
C LEU A 611 14.94 10.06 -20.78
N ILE A 612 14.50 8.97 -21.39
CA ILE A 612 15.21 7.69 -21.37
C ILE A 612 15.25 7.04 -22.74
N GLU A 613 16.33 6.31 -23.01
CA GLU A 613 16.54 5.55 -24.24
C GLU A 613 17.22 4.22 -23.89
N LEU A 614 16.65 3.12 -24.39
CA LEU A 614 17.18 1.77 -24.19
C LEU A 614 17.96 1.33 -25.43
N THR A 615 19.16 0.81 -25.23
CA THR A 615 20.03 0.30 -26.31
C THR A 615 20.53 -1.11 -25.98
N GLY A 616 20.51 -2.00 -26.98
CA GLY A 616 20.84 -3.42 -26.82
C GLY A 616 19.60 -4.32 -26.80
N GLU A 617 19.82 -5.63 -26.63
CA GLU A 617 18.75 -6.62 -26.55
C GLU A 617 18.33 -6.85 -25.09
N LEU A 618 17.04 -6.64 -24.78
CA LEU A 618 16.46 -6.95 -23.48
C LEU A 618 16.19 -8.46 -23.35
N LYS A 619 17.20 -9.21 -22.91
CA LYS A 619 17.13 -10.65 -22.65
C LYS A 619 17.47 -10.94 -21.19
N GLN A 620 16.80 -11.93 -20.62
CA GLN A 620 17.06 -12.38 -19.26
C GLN A 620 18.55 -12.75 -19.11
N ASN A 621 19.15 -12.34 -17.99
CA ASN A 621 20.56 -12.53 -17.66
C ASN A 621 21.55 -11.87 -18.64
N LYS A 622 21.10 -11.00 -19.54
CA LYS A 622 21.95 -10.30 -20.52
C LYS A 622 21.98 -8.80 -20.27
N ASP A 623 23.18 -8.22 -20.35
CA ASP A 623 23.36 -6.79 -20.17
C ASP A 623 22.73 -5.97 -21.31
N PHE A 624 22.07 -4.87 -20.94
CA PHE A 624 21.61 -3.81 -21.85
C PHE A 624 22.04 -2.44 -21.32
N ARG A 625 21.93 -1.41 -22.17
CA ARG A 625 22.27 -0.03 -21.79
C ARG A 625 21.02 0.84 -21.70
N LEU A 626 20.90 1.57 -20.60
CA LEU A 626 19.90 2.60 -20.35
C LEU A 626 20.57 3.98 -20.38
N ASN A 627 20.17 4.83 -21.30
CA ASN A 627 20.62 6.22 -21.37
C ASN A 627 19.54 7.12 -20.80
N CYS A 628 19.90 7.98 -19.85
CA CYS A 628 19.00 8.92 -19.19
C CYS A 628 19.44 10.36 -19.49
N SER A 629 18.49 11.29 -19.60
CA SER A 629 18.78 12.71 -19.68
C SER A 629 17.71 13.56 -19.00
N PHE A 630 18.13 14.68 -18.43
CA PHE A 630 17.26 15.61 -17.72
C PHE A 630 17.77 17.04 -17.93
N MET A 631 16.88 17.96 -18.34
CA MET A 631 17.19 19.38 -18.50
C MET A 631 16.62 20.16 -17.32
N ASN A 632 17.43 20.99 -16.66
CA ASN A 632 16.98 21.85 -15.58
C ASN A 632 16.01 22.93 -16.12
N PRO A 633 14.70 22.87 -15.81
CA PRO A 633 13.73 23.86 -16.27
C PRO A 633 13.53 25.02 -15.28
N LEU A 634 14.16 24.98 -14.11
CA LEU A 634 13.94 25.95 -13.05
C LEU A 634 14.82 27.20 -13.24
N PRO A 635 14.40 28.36 -12.70
CA PRO A 635 15.20 29.57 -12.72
C PRO A 635 16.37 29.55 -11.70
N ILE A 636 16.64 28.41 -11.06
CA ILE A 636 17.68 28.22 -10.04
C ILE A 636 18.64 27.09 -10.41
N ASN A 637 19.80 27.05 -9.77
CA ASN A 637 20.74 25.94 -9.91
C ASN A 637 20.20 24.70 -9.17
N LEU A 638 20.45 23.52 -9.74
CA LEU A 638 20.22 22.24 -9.09
C LEU A 638 21.56 21.65 -8.62
N THR A 639 21.65 21.29 -7.35
CA THR A 639 22.87 20.77 -6.72
C THR A 639 22.72 19.35 -6.22
N GLY A 640 23.83 18.60 -6.18
CA GLY A 640 23.81 17.19 -5.75
C GLY A 640 22.96 16.31 -6.66
N CYS A 641 23.02 16.58 -7.97
CA CYS A 641 22.17 15.95 -8.96
C CYS A 641 22.50 14.47 -9.11
N ALA A 642 21.49 13.61 -9.17
CA ALA A 642 21.66 12.18 -9.41
C ALA A 642 20.48 11.57 -10.17
N PHE A 643 20.77 10.57 -11.00
CA PHE A 643 19.74 9.67 -11.53
C PHE A 643 19.62 8.45 -10.62
N SER A 644 18.43 7.86 -10.52
CA SER A 644 18.28 6.54 -9.92
C SER A 644 17.30 5.69 -10.70
N VAL A 645 17.53 4.38 -10.71
CA VAL A 645 16.78 3.42 -11.52
C VAL A 645 16.25 2.33 -10.61
N ASP A 646 14.98 1.98 -10.79
CA ASP A 646 14.31 0.87 -10.12
C ASP A 646 13.51 0.07 -11.15
N GLY A 647 13.27 -1.21 -10.89
CA GLY A 647 12.57 -2.09 -11.81
C GLY A 647 12.52 -3.54 -11.32
N PRO A 648 11.33 -4.19 -11.34
CA PRO A 648 11.16 -5.57 -10.95
C PRO A 648 12.10 -6.51 -11.71
N GLY A 649 12.83 -7.33 -10.96
CA GLY A 649 13.74 -8.32 -11.52
C GLY A 649 14.97 -7.75 -12.21
N LEU A 650 15.41 -6.51 -11.96
CA LEU A 650 16.75 -6.07 -12.31
C LEU A 650 17.78 -6.62 -11.30
N ARG A 651 18.87 -7.23 -11.77
CA ARG A 651 20.02 -7.60 -10.93
C ARG A 651 20.91 -6.37 -10.70
N GLY A 652 21.30 -6.16 -9.44
CA GLY A 652 22.23 -5.10 -9.06
C GLY A 652 21.56 -3.99 -8.28
N GLN A 653 22.31 -3.39 -7.37
CA GLN A 653 21.83 -2.44 -6.37
C GLN A 653 21.08 -1.27 -7.01
N LEU A 654 19.93 -0.97 -6.42
CA LEU A 654 19.18 0.28 -6.56
C LEU A 654 20.07 1.43 -6.07
N ALA A 655 20.93 1.92 -6.95
CA ALA A 655 21.93 2.92 -6.63
C ALA A 655 21.56 4.27 -7.24
N ASP A 656 21.95 5.33 -6.54
CA ASP A 656 21.96 6.68 -7.09
C ASP A 656 23.24 6.86 -7.91
N TYR A 657 23.10 7.50 -9.07
CA TYR A 657 24.15 7.74 -10.05
C TYR A 657 24.38 9.25 -10.12
N PRO A 658 25.38 9.79 -9.37
CA PRO A 658 25.64 11.21 -9.32
C PRO A 658 26.05 11.77 -10.68
N VAL A 659 25.60 12.99 -10.96
CA VAL A 659 25.98 13.80 -12.12
C VAL A 659 26.35 15.21 -11.65
N SER A 660 26.89 16.03 -12.54
CA SER A 660 27.22 17.42 -12.20
C SER A 660 25.98 18.24 -11.87
N ASP A 661 26.16 19.23 -11.00
CA ASP A 661 25.19 20.30 -10.77
C ASP A 661 24.76 20.97 -12.08
N LEU A 662 23.50 21.43 -12.14
CA LEU A 662 22.89 21.98 -13.35
C LEU A 662 22.47 23.42 -13.16
N ALA A 663 23.04 24.34 -13.96
CA ALA A 663 22.51 25.69 -14.09
C ALA A 663 21.19 25.70 -14.90
N PRO A 664 20.39 26.79 -14.84
CA PRO A 664 19.17 26.90 -15.63
C PRO A 664 19.38 26.58 -17.11
N GLY A 665 18.55 25.69 -17.67
CA GLY A 665 18.60 25.24 -19.06
C GLY A 665 19.72 24.24 -19.40
N GLN A 666 20.60 23.88 -18.45
CA GLN A 666 21.60 22.82 -18.68
C GLN A 666 20.99 21.42 -18.62
N THR A 667 21.62 20.47 -19.30
CA THR A 667 21.15 19.08 -19.39
C THR A 667 22.19 18.12 -18.84
N ALA A 668 21.78 17.27 -17.88
CA ALA A 668 22.55 16.11 -17.46
C ALA A 668 22.26 14.90 -18.37
N LYS A 669 23.26 14.04 -18.56
CA LYS A 669 23.12 12.75 -19.23
C LYS A 669 23.84 11.66 -18.42
N CYS A 670 23.26 10.48 -18.38
CA CYS A 670 23.83 9.30 -17.72
C CYS A 670 23.63 8.06 -18.62
N SER A 671 24.58 7.13 -18.62
CA SER A 671 24.47 5.86 -19.35
C SER A 671 24.82 4.72 -18.41
N LEU A 672 23.89 3.80 -18.23
CA LEU A 672 23.93 2.73 -17.23
C LEU A 672 23.88 1.38 -17.93
N THR A 673 24.66 0.42 -17.45
CA THR A 673 24.58 -0.98 -17.91
C THR A 673 23.82 -1.78 -16.86
N LEU A 674 22.70 -2.39 -17.27
CA LEU A 674 21.76 -3.09 -16.41
C LEU A 674 21.54 -4.52 -16.91
N ASN A 675 21.13 -5.42 -16.02
CA ASN A 675 20.92 -6.84 -16.32
C ASN A 675 19.60 -7.34 -15.72
N PRO A 676 18.61 -7.78 -16.51
CA PRO A 676 17.33 -8.25 -15.98
C PRO A 676 17.41 -9.74 -15.61
N ALA A 677 17.19 -10.06 -14.34
CA ALA A 677 17.09 -11.41 -13.78
C ALA A 677 15.81 -12.14 -14.19
N ARG A 678 14.69 -11.42 -14.36
CA ARG A 678 13.36 -12.02 -14.61
C ARG A 678 12.84 -11.61 -15.99
N ALA A 679 12.34 -12.59 -16.73
CA ALA A 679 11.72 -12.40 -18.04
C ALA A 679 10.25 -11.97 -17.94
N GLY A 680 9.65 -11.54 -19.05
CA GLY A 680 8.23 -11.15 -19.15
C GLY A 680 8.03 -9.65 -19.36
N GLN A 681 6.77 -9.20 -19.23
CA GLN A 681 6.46 -7.77 -19.19
C GLN A 681 6.97 -7.17 -17.88
N ARG A 682 7.74 -6.10 -17.98
CA ARG A 682 8.34 -5.39 -16.85
C ARG A 682 8.22 -3.89 -17.04
N LYS A 683 8.42 -3.12 -15.96
CA LYS A 683 8.55 -1.66 -16.04
C LYS A 683 9.82 -1.19 -15.34
N PHE A 684 10.54 -0.28 -15.98
CA PHE A 684 11.66 0.42 -15.37
C PHE A 684 11.24 1.84 -15.01
N VAL A 685 11.61 2.28 -13.81
CA VAL A 685 11.33 3.62 -13.29
C VAL A 685 12.66 4.35 -13.09
N VAL A 686 12.86 5.40 -13.87
CA VAL A 686 14.03 6.27 -13.76
C VAL A 686 13.61 7.58 -13.13
N SER A 687 14.34 8.04 -12.11
CA SER A 687 14.13 9.37 -11.54
C SER A 687 15.38 10.22 -11.63
N PHE A 688 15.17 11.53 -11.56
CA PHE A 688 16.21 12.53 -11.37
C PHE A 688 15.91 13.30 -10.09
N ASN A 689 16.90 13.39 -9.21
CA ASN A 689 16.77 14.08 -7.93
C ASN A 689 17.94 15.05 -7.74
N SER A 690 17.69 16.19 -7.10
CA SER A 690 18.68 17.14 -6.60
C SER A 690 18.31 17.58 -5.18
N ALA A 691 19.07 18.49 -4.57
CA ALA A 691 18.69 19.08 -3.29
C ALA A 691 17.42 19.93 -3.38
N GLU A 692 17.20 20.58 -4.52
CA GLU A 692 16.11 21.54 -4.78
C GLU A 692 14.93 20.92 -5.53
N LEU A 693 15.11 19.78 -6.22
CA LEU A 693 14.06 19.15 -7.01
C LEU A 693 14.01 17.63 -6.74
N LYS A 694 12.85 17.17 -6.25
CA LYS A 694 12.52 15.75 -6.10
C LYS A 694 11.30 15.37 -6.93
N GLY A 695 11.16 14.07 -7.20
CA GLY A 695 9.95 13.51 -7.83
C GLY A 695 9.86 13.68 -9.36
N ALA A 696 10.94 14.08 -10.04
CA ALA A 696 11.04 14.00 -11.49
C ALA A 696 11.33 12.55 -11.91
N TYR A 697 10.51 11.97 -12.78
CA TYR A 697 10.64 10.56 -13.14
C TYR A 697 10.15 10.26 -14.56
N CYS A 698 10.44 9.04 -15.03
CA CYS A 698 9.93 8.44 -16.24
C CYS A 698 9.69 6.95 -16.00
N GLU A 699 8.59 6.42 -16.54
CA GLU A 699 8.31 4.99 -16.56
C GLU A 699 8.46 4.43 -17.99
N GLN A 700 9.10 3.27 -18.11
CA GLN A 700 9.30 2.57 -19.37
C GLN A 700 8.80 1.13 -19.29
N PRO A 701 7.67 0.83 -19.93
CA PRO A 701 7.29 -0.55 -20.19
C PRO A 701 8.35 -1.22 -21.08
N VAL A 702 8.75 -2.43 -20.72
CA VAL A 702 9.69 -3.26 -21.45
C VAL A 702 9.22 -4.72 -21.49
N VAL A 703 9.71 -5.47 -22.47
CA VAL A 703 9.52 -6.93 -22.53
C VAL A 703 10.90 -7.58 -22.49
N VAL A 704 11.19 -8.28 -21.38
CA VAL A 704 12.43 -9.04 -21.22
C VAL A 704 12.21 -10.44 -21.79
N VAL A 705 12.96 -10.77 -22.83
CA VAL A 705 12.86 -12.09 -23.48
C VAL A 705 13.47 -13.16 -22.57
N PRO A 706 12.78 -14.29 -22.32
CA PRO A 706 13.33 -15.40 -21.53
C PRO A 706 14.64 -15.96 -22.09
N ASP A 707 15.54 -16.37 -21.21
CA ASP A 707 16.73 -17.12 -21.60
C ASP A 707 16.33 -18.60 -21.81
N PRO A 708 16.42 -19.16 -23.04
CA PRO A 708 16.06 -20.55 -23.31
C PRO A 708 16.96 -21.57 -22.60
N GLY A 709 18.13 -21.16 -22.10
CA GLY A 709 18.99 -21.98 -21.26
C GLY A 709 18.62 -21.94 -19.77
N SER A 710 17.71 -21.06 -19.36
CA SER A 710 17.22 -21.02 -17.98
C SER A 710 16.24 -22.16 -17.74
N GLU A 711 16.41 -22.83 -16.60
CA GLU A 711 15.61 -23.97 -16.16
C GLU A 711 14.07 -23.72 -16.09
N ASN A 712 13.65 -22.45 -16.25
CA ASN A 712 12.27 -21.97 -16.22
C ASN A 712 11.60 -21.89 -17.61
N GLY A 713 12.34 -22.09 -18.71
CA GLY A 713 11.81 -21.95 -20.08
C GLY A 713 10.83 -23.05 -20.54
N GLY A 714 10.50 -24.03 -19.69
CA GLY A 714 9.73 -25.22 -20.05
C GLY A 714 8.22 -25.19 -19.78
N LEU A 715 7.68 -24.13 -19.19
CA LEU A 715 6.26 -24.05 -18.76
C LEU A 715 5.41 -23.09 -19.60
N LEU A 716 5.68 -23.01 -20.89
CA LEU A 716 4.69 -22.51 -21.85
C LEU A 716 4.11 -23.75 -22.55
N GLU A 717 2.86 -24.08 -22.22
CA GLU A 717 1.89 -24.90 -23.00
C GLU A 717 1.44 -26.30 -22.50
N ALA A 718 2.05 -26.96 -21.49
CA ALA A 718 1.68 -28.36 -21.19
C ALA A 718 0.93 -28.67 -19.88
N ASP A 719 1.02 -27.83 -18.83
CA ASP A 719 0.37 -28.12 -17.55
C ASP A 719 -0.81 -27.15 -17.30
N ILE A 720 -2.00 -27.53 -17.78
CA ILE A 720 -3.25 -26.86 -17.42
C ILE A 720 -3.45 -27.07 -15.91
N ARG A 721 -3.43 -25.98 -15.14
CA ARG A 721 -3.74 -25.99 -13.70
C ARG A 721 -5.12 -26.65 -13.50
N PRO A 722 -5.27 -27.57 -12.52
CA PRO A 722 -6.53 -28.27 -12.28
C PRO A 722 -7.66 -27.34 -11.86
#